data_AF-A0A957LWI3-F1
#
_entry.id   AF-A0A957LWI3-F1
#
_cell.length_a   1.000
_cell.length_b   1.000
_cell.length_c   1.000
_cell.angle_alpha   90.00
_cell.angle_beta   90.00
_cell.angle_gamma   90.00
#
_symmetry.space_group_name_H-M   'P 1'
#
loop_
_entity.id
_entity.type
_entity.pdbx_description
1 polymer ?
#
loop_
_entity_poly.entity_id
_entity_poly.type
_entity_poly.pdbx_seq_one_letter_code
_entity_poly.pdbx_strand_id
1 'polypeptide(L)'
;MWAQLQRRRTLRGIKPGLRISFLAMILVLAALAGISRQNALAQSSPLHPTFPLLDAQGENVLDSGAPVSTMQTCGNCHDTAFIAEHSFHADAGLSQFGAPGSVSGGDEWDVSPGLFGRWDPLTYRYLSPADDALIDLTTAAWIQSIGSRHVGGGPAMVSREGVPLTDLAGDTPTVETAIVDPLTGDLTVWDWQASGVEEMNCFLCHMPDPANDARIEQLEAGEFRWANTATLLNSGIVSRTVDGWTWNPAAFDDSGELSADFVRIQDPSNENCGQCHGVVHDSTDDPLTLNSLDGPGTWSTLTTGQIFSPQRLNESGMNLTDKADLTRVWDVHAARVVNCTDCHFSLNNPIYYQESADTRPDHLLFDARRMDIGEYLLQPLHQFAKGESVQSLVAPELSGSMRRCESCHSIDATHDWLPYKERHMETVSCESCHIPALYAPAVQQIDWTVLTADGAPRRELRGAEGDLSSVTTLIDGYAPILLQRPRVDGAPNLAPHNLISAWFWVYGAPARPVREADLQQVYLDADGYRAQVLAQLDDNGDGLLQDAELSLTDDGDVEFVAGELAALGLENPRITGEIRAYTVSHNVINGEWALKDCQACHSEDSRLAASFELASYVPGGVTPAFVGDDAVGAGSNLYADNDGRLMIRPATSLEGLYVLGHDRVSLVDWIGAGIFVGTILLVMLHGGLRVLAARRAPHGHSALEKVYMYTVYERLWHWLQTATILLLIFTGLIIHKPDIFGVFSFRYAVQVHNILAVILVINAALSVFYHLVSGEIRQYLPRPAGFFSQTIAQATFYVRGIFRGEEHPFEKDVRHKLNPLQQLTYFGILNVLLPLQIVTGILMWSVQRWPEIAGMLGGLPFLAPFHTLIAWLFATFIVLHVYLTTTGPTPMAGIKAMIFGWDDVEVHAHAAAGSAVTAAHSTTQSEARS
;
A
#
# COMPACT_ATOMS: atom_id res chain seq x y z
N MET A 1 -8.55 34.14 35.59
CA MET A 1 -8.02 35.21 36.47
C MET A 1 -7.06 36.06 35.64
N TRP A 2 -7.64 36.97 34.86
CA TRP A 2 -6.92 38.00 34.10
C TRP A 2 -6.64 39.18 35.03
N ALA A 3 -5.38 39.58 35.19
CA ALA A 3 -4.91 40.96 35.35
C ALA A 3 -3.50 41.00 36.00
N GLN A 4 -2.72 41.98 35.54
CA GLN A 4 -1.49 42.52 36.14
C GLN A 4 -0.17 41.82 35.76
N LEU A 5 0.51 42.36 34.74
CA LEU A 5 1.75 43.13 34.93
C LEU A 5 2.29 43.62 33.57
N GLN A 6 1.85 44.81 33.16
CA GLN A 6 2.61 45.66 32.24
C GLN A 6 2.97 46.95 32.98
N ARG A 7 4.27 47.16 33.24
CA ARG A 7 4.84 48.50 33.49
C ARG A 7 5.98 48.72 32.52
N ARG A 8 5.68 49.40 31.41
CA ARG A 8 6.67 50.00 30.50
C ARG A 8 7.20 51.29 31.13
N ARG A 9 8.52 51.37 31.36
CA ARG A 9 9.25 52.65 31.53
C ARG A 9 9.54 53.18 30.13
N THR A 10 8.92 54.31 29.78
CA THR A 10 9.15 55.03 28.53
C THR A 10 10.42 55.88 28.60
N LEU A 11 11.41 55.56 27.77
CA LEU A 11 12.50 56.47 27.38
C LEU A 11 11.94 57.53 26.42
N ARG A 12 11.65 58.73 26.94
CA ARG A 12 11.35 59.94 26.16
C ARG A 12 12.63 60.77 26.05
N GLY A 13 13.19 60.91 24.86
CA GLY A 13 14.34 61.79 24.63
C GLY A 13 15.02 61.73 23.27
N ILE A 14 14.42 61.16 22.22
CA ILE A 14 15.06 61.08 20.89
C ILE A 14 14.08 61.58 19.82
N LYS A 15 14.53 62.55 19.02
CA LYS A 15 13.78 63.23 17.96
C LYS A 15 13.24 62.22 16.91
N PRO A 16 12.03 62.43 16.37
CA PRO A 16 11.34 61.45 15.51
C PRO A 16 12.09 61.09 14.22
N GLY A 17 12.87 62.02 13.64
CA GLY A 17 13.67 61.74 12.44
C GLY A 17 14.82 60.74 12.67
N LEU A 18 15.36 60.65 13.90
CA LEU A 18 16.43 59.72 14.22
C LEU A 18 15.92 58.29 14.46
N ARG A 19 14.63 58.14 14.83
CA ARG A 19 14.01 56.82 15.06
C ARG A 19 13.76 56.05 13.78
N ILE A 20 13.43 56.74 12.68
CA ILE A 20 13.18 56.11 11.38
C ILE A 20 14.50 55.62 10.77
N SER A 21 15.57 56.42 10.83
CA SER A 21 16.90 56.00 10.35
C SER A 21 17.50 54.88 11.19
N PHE A 22 17.28 54.86 12.51
CA PHE A 22 17.79 53.78 13.37
C PHE A 22 17.00 52.47 13.19
N LEU A 23 15.69 52.53 12.96
CA LEU A 23 14.88 51.35 12.67
C LEU A 23 15.19 50.77 11.28
N ALA A 24 15.38 51.64 10.27
CA ALA A 24 15.80 51.24 8.94
C ALA A 24 17.21 50.62 8.96
N MET A 25 18.15 51.20 9.73
CA MET A 25 19.50 50.65 9.88
C MET A 25 19.51 49.33 10.65
N ILE A 26 18.63 49.13 11.65
CA ILE A 26 18.47 47.84 12.35
C ILE A 26 17.80 46.81 11.44
N LEU A 27 16.82 47.18 10.61
CA LEU A 27 16.21 46.29 9.63
C LEU A 27 17.20 45.89 8.54
N VAL A 28 18.04 46.82 8.07
CA VAL A 28 19.11 46.52 7.12
C VAL A 28 20.22 45.68 7.75
N LEU A 29 20.61 45.94 9.00
CA LEU A 29 21.58 45.11 9.74
C LEU A 29 21.00 43.73 10.10
N ALA A 30 19.70 43.61 10.37
CA ALA A 30 19.03 42.35 10.62
C ALA A 30 18.83 41.55 9.32
N ALA A 31 18.56 42.22 8.20
CA ALA A 31 18.52 41.60 6.88
C ALA A 31 19.93 41.12 6.47
N LEU A 32 20.97 41.96 6.65
CA LEU A 32 22.36 41.57 6.39
C LEU A 32 22.85 40.47 7.35
N ALA A 33 22.43 40.47 8.61
CA ALA A 33 22.75 39.40 9.56
C ALA A 33 21.93 38.13 9.34
N GLY A 34 20.73 38.22 8.75
CA GLY A 34 19.90 37.10 8.30
C GLY A 34 20.50 36.41 7.08
N ILE A 35 20.90 37.19 6.07
CA ILE A 35 21.63 36.71 4.89
C ILE A 35 22.97 36.07 5.29
N SER A 36 23.68 36.66 6.28
CA SER A 36 24.96 36.12 6.76
C SER A 36 24.81 34.89 7.67
N ARG A 37 23.62 34.61 8.22
CA ARG A 37 23.37 33.40 9.04
C ARG A 37 22.90 32.21 8.22
N GLN A 38 22.16 32.42 7.13
CA GLN A 38 21.81 31.33 6.21
C GLN A 38 23.06 30.72 5.55
N ASN A 39 24.09 31.53 5.28
CA ASN A 39 25.36 31.05 4.73
C ASN A 39 26.29 30.33 5.74
N ALA A 40 25.96 30.27 7.04
CA ALA A 40 26.89 29.84 8.08
C ALA A 40 26.74 28.36 8.52
N LEU A 41 25.90 27.56 7.86
CA LEU A 41 25.76 26.12 8.15
C LEU A 41 25.89 25.21 6.92
N ALA A 42 26.14 25.75 5.73
CA ALA A 42 26.66 24.95 4.62
C ALA A 42 28.11 24.58 4.96
N GLN A 43 28.30 23.44 5.60
CA GLN A 43 29.62 22.91 5.88
C GLN A 43 30.27 22.56 4.54
N SER A 44 31.05 23.48 3.97
CA SER A 44 31.96 23.19 2.86
C SER A 44 32.66 21.88 3.18
N SER A 45 32.58 20.89 2.28
CA SER A 45 33.15 19.57 2.54
C SER A 45 34.63 19.75 2.92
N PRO A 46 35.08 19.29 4.12
CA PRO A 46 36.46 19.48 4.57
C PRO A 46 37.49 18.73 3.69
N LEU A 47 37.02 18.06 2.63
CA LEU A 47 37.78 17.24 1.70
C LEU A 47 37.98 17.90 0.33
N HIS A 48 37.22 18.95 -0.03
CA HIS A 48 37.40 19.62 -1.32
C HIS A 48 38.50 20.68 -1.26
N PRO A 49 39.61 20.52 -2.01
CA PRO A 49 40.60 21.59 -2.16
C PRO A 49 40.05 22.72 -3.05
N THR A 50 40.83 23.78 -3.23
CA THR A 50 40.64 24.68 -4.37
C THR A 50 40.95 23.93 -5.67
N PHE A 51 40.28 24.30 -6.76
CA PHE A 51 40.44 23.66 -8.06
C PHE A 51 40.08 24.64 -9.19
N PRO A 52 40.65 24.49 -10.39
CA PRO A 52 40.26 25.31 -11.54
C PRO A 52 38.91 24.86 -12.10
N LEU A 53 38.12 25.79 -12.60
CA LEU A 53 37.00 25.46 -13.48
C LEU A 53 37.52 25.43 -14.92
N LEU A 54 37.29 24.31 -15.59
CA LEU A 54 37.79 24.04 -16.94
C LEU A 54 36.63 23.91 -17.93
N ASP A 55 36.86 24.33 -19.17
CA ASP A 55 35.97 24.06 -20.28
C ASP A 55 36.21 22.67 -20.90
N ALA A 56 35.47 22.35 -21.96
CA ALA A 56 35.55 21.05 -22.65
C ALA A 56 36.91 20.78 -23.31
N GLN A 57 37.75 21.81 -23.53
CA GLN A 57 39.10 21.68 -24.06
C GLN A 57 40.15 21.55 -22.94
N GLY A 58 39.72 21.65 -21.68
CA GLY A 58 40.61 21.64 -20.52
C GLY A 58 41.28 23.00 -20.27
N GLU A 59 40.82 24.08 -20.90
CA GLU A 59 41.30 25.44 -20.65
C GLU A 59 40.52 26.06 -19.47
N ASN A 60 41.15 26.97 -18.74
CA ASN A 60 40.49 27.66 -17.63
C ASN A 60 39.35 28.55 -18.17
N VAL A 61 38.16 28.43 -17.58
CA VAL A 61 36.99 29.19 -18.03
C VAL A 61 37.16 30.70 -17.95
N LEU A 62 38.02 31.21 -17.06
CA LEU A 62 38.37 32.63 -17.01
C LEU A 62 39.13 33.10 -18.25
N ASP A 63 39.97 32.24 -18.81
CA ASP A 63 40.81 32.58 -19.96
C ASP A 63 40.05 32.37 -21.26
N SER A 64 39.29 31.27 -21.38
CA SER A 64 38.54 30.94 -22.59
C SER A 64 37.20 31.68 -22.70
N GLY A 65 36.57 32.01 -21.56
CA GLY A 65 35.20 32.52 -21.51
C GLY A 65 34.14 31.49 -21.88
N ALA A 66 34.53 30.23 -22.11
CA ALA A 66 33.67 29.15 -22.55
C ALA A 66 32.82 28.59 -21.39
N PRO A 67 31.80 27.74 -21.67
CA PRO A 67 31.07 27.02 -20.64
C PRO A 67 31.97 26.06 -19.86
N VAL A 68 31.62 25.80 -18.60
CA VAL A 68 32.33 24.82 -17.77
C VAL A 68 31.99 23.40 -18.22
N SER A 69 33.02 22.55 -18.32
CA SER A 69 32.88 21.11 -18.43
C SER A 69 33.01 20.48 -17.05
N THR A 70 31.96 19.84 -16.56
CA THR A 70 32.01 19.06 -15.32
C THR A 70 32.89 17.83 -15.50
N MET A 71 32.94 17.28 -16.72
CA MET A 71 33.76 16.12 -17.04
C MET A 71 35.26 16.43 -16.93
N GLN A 72 35.70 17.62 -17.38
CA GLN A 72 37.10 18.07 -17.25
C GLN A 72 37.41 18.65 -15.87
N THR A 73 36.53 19.49 -15.32
CA THR A 73 36.71 20.15 -14.03
C THR A 73 36.84 19.14 -12.90
N CYS A 74 35.83 18.27 -12.75
CA CYS A 74 35.82 17.25 -11.71
C CYS A 74 36.74 16.07 -12.08
N GLY A 75 37.00 15.87 -13.38
CA GLY A 75 37.86 14.82 -13.94
C GLY A 75 39.31 14.83 -13.45
N ASN A 76 39.79 15.99 -12.96
CA ASN A 76 41.13 16.11 -12.39
C ASN A 76 41.30 15.39 -11.04
N CYS A 77 40.20 15.10 -10.35
CA CYS A 77 40.21 14.46 -9.03
C CYS A 77 39.33 13.20 -8.97
N HIS A 78 38.32 13.11 -9.83
CA HIS A 78 37.37 12.01 -9.91
C HIS A 78 37.43 11.36 -11.29
N ASP A 79 37.17 10.07 -11.37
CA ASP A 79 36.96 9.37 -12.64
C ASP A 79 35.54 9.65 -13.15
N THR A 80 35.36 10.82 -13.76
CA THR A 80 34.05 11.30 -14.24
C THR A 80 33.47 10.40 -15.33
N ALA A 81 34.31 9.76 -16.14
CA ALA A 81 33.86 8.77 -17.13
C ALA A 81 33.23 7.56 -16.44
N PHE A 82 33.92 6.96 -15.46
CA PHE A 82 33.35 5.88 -14.65
C PHE A 82 32.03 6.30 -13.99
N ILE A 83 31.99 7.49 -13.40
CA ILE A 83 30.80 8.00 -12.72
C ILE A 83 29.60 8.07 -13.68
N ALA A 84 29.77 8.69 -14.84
CA ALA A 84 28.69 8.90 -15.82
C ALA A 84 28.22 7.58 -16.44
N GLU A 85 29.15 6.65 -16.73
CA GLU A 85 28.82 5.31 -17.26
C GLU A 85 28.11 4.42 -16.23
N HIS A 86 28.32 4.67 -14.93
CA HIS A 86 27.72 3.91 -13.83
C HIS A 86 26.64 4.73 -13.10
N SER A 87 25.74 5.35 -13.87
CA SER A 87 24.56 6.00 -13.34
C SER A 87 23.34 5.77 -14.23
N PHE A 88 22.32 5.10 -13.70
CA PHE A 88 21.04 4.96 -14.40
C PHE A 88 20.30 6.30 -14.54
N HIS A 89 20.65 7.30 -13.71
CA HIS A 89 20.12 8.67 -13.85
C HIS A 89 20.68 9.34 -15.10
N ALA A 90 21.96 9.13 -15.41
CA ALA A 90 22.57 9.63 -16.63
C ALA A 90 22.17 8.79 -17.84
N ASP A 91 22.18 7.46 -17.74
CA ASP A 91 21.82 6.54 -18.84
C ASP A 91 20.36 6.71 -19.29
N ALA A 92 19.44 6.96 -18.36
CA ALA A 92 18.01 7.15 -18.62
C ALA A 92 17.35 6.04 -19.47
N GLY A 93 17.96 4.86 -19.54
CA GLY A 93 17.49 3.71 -20.33
C GLY A 93 18.15 3.57 -21.72
N LEU A 94 19.10 4.43 -22.09
CA LEU A 94 19.82 4.37 -23.37
C LEU A 94 20.54 3.03 -23.58
N SER A 95 21.22 2.52 -22.54
CA SER A 95 21.93 1.23 -22.59
C SER A 95 21.02 0.03 -22.91
N GLN A 96 19.71 0.18 -22.72
CA GLN A 96 18.69 -0.84 -22.95
C GLN A 96 17.76 -0.46 -24.12
N PHE A 97 18.19 0.48 -24.98
CA PHE A 97 17.43 0.89 -26.15
C PHE A 97 17.28 -0.28 -27.14
N GLY A 98 16.05 -0.53 -27.56
CA GLY A 98 15.65 -1.67 -28.37
C GLY A 98 14.59 -1.33 -29.41
N ALA A 99 13.99 -2.37 -29.99
CA ALA A 99 12.87 -2.21 -30.93
C ALA A 99 11.58 -1.82 -30.17
N PRO A 100 10.61 -1.17 -30.83
CA PRO A 100 9.30 -0.92 -30.23
C PRO A 100 8.66 -2.20 -29.68
N GLY A 101 8.12 -2.13 -28.46
CA GLY A 101 7.50 -3.27 -27.78
C GLY A 101 8.51 -4.28 -27.20
N SER A 102 9.79 -3.92 -27.11
CA SER A 102 10.82 -4.80 -26.51
C SER A 102 10.87 -4.73 -24.99
N VAL A 103 10.20 -3.75 -24.37
CA VAL A 103 10.18 -3.53 -22.93
C VAL A 103 9.13 -4.44 -22.28
N SER A 104 9.57 -5.34 -21.41
CA SER A 104 8.67 -6.19 -20.62
C SER A 104 7.83 -5.33 -19.66
N GLY A 105 6.50 -5.48 -19.70
CA GLY A 105 5.57 -4.67 -18.90
C GLY A 105 5.43 -3.22 -19.37
N GLY A 106 6.04 -2.86 -20.52
CA GLY A 106 5.84 -1.56 -21.17
C GLY A 106 4.71 -1.60 -22.21
N ASP A 107 4.49 -0.46 -22.86
CA ASP A 107 3.58 -0.31 -23.97
C ASP A 107 4.12 -0.95 -25.26
N GLU A 108 3.25 -1.25 -26.23
CA GLU A 108 3.63 -1.89 -27.51
C GLU A 108 4.62 -1.05 -28.35
N TRP A 109 4.77 0.24 -28.03
CA TRP A 109 5.65 1.19 -28.71
C TRP A 109 6.87 1.61 -27.88
N ASP A 110 7.00 1.12 -26.64
CA ASP A 110 8.15 1.42 -25.79
C ASP A 110 9.44 0.83 -26.36
N VAL A 111 10.49 1.66 -26.43
CA VAL A 111 11.80 1.28 -26.97
C VAL A 111 12.87 1.14 -25.88
N SER A 112 12.58 1.57 -24.66
CA SER A 112 13.48 1.49 -23.51
C SER A 112 12.69 1.53 -22.20
N PRO A 113 13.16 0.90 -21.10
CA PRO A 113 12.50 0.98 -19.80
C PRO A 113 12.60 2.34 -19.09
N GLY A 114 13.40 3.28 -19.60
CA GLY A 114 13.69 4.56 -18.95
C GLY A 114 13.06 5.79 -19.60
N LEU A 115 13.31 6.96 -19.00
CA LEU A 115 12.79 8.24 -19.51
C LEU A 115 13.18 8.50 -20.98
N PHE A 116 14.30 7.93 -21.43
CA PHE A 116 14.70 7.94 -22.83
C PHE A 116 14.15 6.71 -23.56
N GLY A 117 12.86 6.74 -23.90
CA GLY A 117 12.24 5.73 -24.77
C GLY A 117 11.02 5.00 -24.21
N ARG A 118 10.68 5.23 -22.95
CA ARG A 118 9.40 4.81 -22.38
C ARG A 118 8.35 5.91 -22.55
N TRP A 119 7.18 5.54 -23.03
CA TRP A 119 6.00 6.40 -23.09
C TRP A 119 5.50 6.73 -21.69
N ASP A 120 5.08 7.98 -21.48
CA ASP A 120 4.42 8.43 -20.26
C ASP A 120 3.30 9.42 -20.62
N PRO A 121 2.02 9.11 -20.36
CA PRO A 121 0.92 10.01 -20.67
C PRO A 121 0.97 11.30 -19.84
N LEU A 122 1.76 11.36 -18.76
CA LEU A 122 1.93 12.59 -17.99
C LEU A 122 2.77 13.63 -18.72
N THR A 123 3.72 13.20 -19.55
CA THR A 123 4.50 14.08 -20.42
C THR A 123 3.93 14.15 -21.83
N TYR A 124 3.28 13.07 -22.28
CA TYR A 124 2.62 12.94 -23.58
C TYR A 124 3.52 13.17 -24.80
N ARG A 125 4.80 12.80 -24.67
CA ARG A 125 5.78 12.95 -25.74
C ARG A 125 6.41 11.61 -26.10
N TYR A 126 6.29 11.21 -27.35
CA TYR A 126 6.74 9.91 -27.86
C TYR A 126 8.13 10.04 -28.49
N LEU A 127 9.15 9.42 -27.87
CA LEU A 127 10.50 9.32 -28.46
C LEU A 127 10.48 8.41 -29.68
N SER A 128 10.50 9.02 -30.87
CA SER A 128 10.30 8.28 -32.11
C SER A 128 11.48 7.37 -32.45
N PRO A 129 11.22 6.12 -32.86
CA PRO A 129 12.20 5.26 -33.53
C PRO A 129 12.73 5.91 -34.82
N ALA A 130 13.93 5.50 -35.26
CA ALA A 130 14.58 6.09 -36.44
C ALA A 130 13.81 5.88 -37.75
N ASP A 131 13.01 4.82 -37.83
CA ASP A 131 12.20 4.41 -38.98
C ASP A 131 10.72 4.83 -38.87
N ASP A 132 10.38 5.66 -37.88
CA ASP A 132 9.02 6.14 -37.72
C ASP A 132 8.63 7.12 -38.85
N ALA A 133 7.45 6.92 -39.42
CA ALA A 133 6.91 7.76 -40.49
C ALA A 133 6.51 9.16 -40.00
N LEU A 134 6.12 9.29 -38.72
CA LEU A 134 5.73 10.56 -38.10
C LEU A 134 6.53 10.77 -36.82
N ILE A 135 7.56 11.60 -36.91
CA ILE A 135 8.42 11.92 -35.76
C ILE A 135 7.69 12.87 -34.82
N ASP A 136 7.70 12.57 -33.52
CA ASP A 136 7.28 13.45 -32.42
C ASP A 136 8.51 14.01 -31.70
N LEU A 137 9.20 13.19 -30.90
CA LEU A 137 10.45 13.57 -30.25
C LEU A 137 11.67 12.99 -30.97
N THR A 138 12.60 13.89 -31.30
CA THR A 138 14.00 13.58 -31.60
C THR A 138 14.85 13.66 -30.33
N THR A 139 16.12 13.25 -30.38
CA THR A 139 17.05 13.32 -29.24
C THR A 139 17.20 14.76 -28.72
N ALA A 140 17.38 15.74 -29.61
CA ALA A 140 17.47 17.15 -29.20
C ALA A 140 16.18 17.63 -28.53
N ALA A 141 15.01 17.33 -29.11
CA ALA A 141 13.72 17.70 -28.55
C ALA A 141 13.44 17.03 -27.19
N TRP A 142 13.94 15.80 -27.00
CA TRP A 142 13.84 15.10 -25.72
C TRP A 142 14.63 15.84 -24.63
N ILE A 143 15.84 16.34 -24.94
CA ILE A 143 16.61 17.15 -23.98
C ILE A 143 15.85 18.44 -23.65
N GLN A 144 15.28 19.12 -24.64
CA GLN A 144 14.53 20.37 -24.43
C GLN A 144 13.28 20.19 -23.57
N SER A 145 12.59 19.04 -23.67
CA SER A 145 11.29 18.81 -23.02
C SER A 145 11.38 17.99 -21.73
N ILE A 146 12.25 16.99 -21.69
CA ILE A 146 12.38 16.02 -20.57
C ILE A 146 13.67 16.26 -19.76
N GLY A 147 14.63 17.04 -20.29
CA GLY A 147 15.92 17.31 -19.65
C GLY A 147 15.83 17.93 -18.25
N SER A 148 14.73 18.63 -17.94
CA SER A 148 14.45 19.16 -16.60
C SER A 148 14.39 18.06 -15.51
N ARG A 149 14.12 16.81 -15.90
CA ARG A 149 14.08 15.62 -15.02
C ARG A 149 15.26 14.67 -15.20
N HIS A 150 16.22 15.03 -16.05
CA HIS A 150 17.45 14.30 -16.30
C HIS A 150 18.64 15.05 -15.72
N VAL A 151 19.76 14.36 -15.45
CA VAL A 151 20.95 14.95 -14.81
C VAL A 151 22.06 15.32 -15.81
N GLY A 152 21.83 15.18 -17.11
CA GLY A 152 22.87 15.23 -18.14
C GLY A 152 23.63 13.91 -18.28
N GLY A 153 24.47 13.79 -19.31
CA GLY A 153 25.15 12.53 -19.66
C GLY A 153 24.29 11.60 -20.53
N GLY A 154 24.72 10.35 -20.73
CA GLY A 154 23.99 9.34 -21.50
C GLY A 154 23.41 9.87 -22.83
N PRO A 155 22.09 9.85 -23.04
CA PRO A 155 21.45 10.30 -24.29
C PRO A 155 21.61 11.81 -24.57
N ALA A 156 22.08 12.59 -23.61
CA ALA A 156 22.41 14.00 -23.81
C ALA A 156 23.85 14.23 -24.29
N MET A 157 24.68 13.19 -24.37
CA MET A 157 26.05 13.25 -24.89
C MET A 157 26.33 12.29 -26.04
N VAL A 158 25.67 11.13 -26.08
CA VAL A 158 25.90 10.08 -27.08
C VAL A 158 24.59 9.65 -27.74
N SER A 159 24.67 9.25 -29.02
CA SER A 159 23.55 8.73 -29.80
C SER A 159 23.10 7.34 -29.32
N ARG A 160 21.96 6.87 -29.85
CA ARG A 160 21.49 5.47 -29.68
C ARG A 160 22.53 4.40 -30.04
N GLU A 161 23.50 4.72 -30.89
CA GLU A 161 24.61 3.83 -31.29
C GLU A 161 25.90 4.04 -30.50
N GLY A 162 25.89 4.93 -29.50
CA GLY A 162 27.06 5.23 -28.64
C GLY A 162 28.09 6.15 -29.29
N VAL A 163 27.72 6.90 -30.34
CA VAL A 163 28.59 7.90 -30.97
C VAL A 163 28.38 9.25 -30.27
N PRO A 164 29.43 10.03 -29.94
CA PRO A 164 29.24 11.38 -29.41
C PRO A 164 28.35 12.22 -30.33
N LEU A 165 27.35 12.90 -29.76
CA LEU A 165 26.37 13.67 -30.54
C LEU A 165 27.04 14.77 -31.37
N THR A 166 28.10 15.38 -30.84
CA THR A 166 28.93 16.37 -31.54
C THR A 166 29.63 15.80 -32.78
N ASP A 167 29.85 14.48 -32.85
CA ASP A 167 30.53 13.85 -33.98
C ASP A 167 29.56 13.48 -35.12
N LEU A 168 28.24 13.63 -34.90
CA LEU A 168 27.23 13.36 -35.91
C LEU A 168 27.20 14.45 -36.99
N ALA A 169 27.14 14.04 -38.26
CA ALA A 169 27.07 14.96 -39.39
C ALA A 169 25.64 15.48 -39.60
N GLY A 170 25.46 16.81 -39.63
CA GLY A 170 24.16 17.47 -39.76
C GLY A 170 23.58 17.55 -41.18
N ASP A 171 24.23 16.99 -42.20
CA ASP A 171 23.81 17.24 -43.60
C ASP A 171 22.50 16.52 -43.99
N THR A 172 22.05 15.53 -43.21
CA THR A 172 20.77 14.82 -43.43
C THR A 172 20.00 14.72 -42.10
N PRO A 173 18.76 15.23 -42.02
CA PRO A 173 17.94 15.13 -40.82
C PRO A 173 17.66 13.67 -40.46
N THR A 174 17.94 13.29 -39.23
CA THR A 174 17.60 12.00 -38.61
C THR A 174 17.02 12.27 -37.22
N VAL A 175 16.50 11.24 -36.54
CA VAL A 175 16.03 11.38 -35.14
C VAL A 175 17.13 11.81 -34.16
N GLU A 176 18.40 11.70 -34.54
CA GLU A 176 19.55 12.18 -33.75
C GLU A 176 20.05 13.56 -34.19
N THR A 177 19.81 13.96 -35.44
CA THR A 177 20.40 15.17 -36.06
C THR A 177 19.35 16.17 -36.51
N ALA A 178 18.14 16.09 -35.94
CA ALA A 178 17.03 16.95 -36.32
C ALA A 178 16.14 17.30 -35.13
N ILE A 179 15.25 18.26 -35.36
CA ILE A 179 14.10 18.58 -34.53
C ILE A 179 12.88 18.81 -35.41
N VAL A 180 11.70 18.48 -34.91
CA VAL A 180 10.43 18.74 -35.60
C VAL A 180 10.10 20.22 -35.50
N ASP A 181 9.90 20.89 -36.64
CA ASP A 181 9.40 22.25 -36.67
C ASP A 181 7.95 22.27 -36.16
N PRO A 182 7.64 23.03 -35.09
CA PRO A 182 6.31 23.02 -34.49
C PRO A 182 5.22 23.63 -35.39
N LEU A 183 5.59 24.43 -36.41
CA LEU A 183 4.65 25.06 -37.33
C LEU A 183 4.41 24.21 -38.58
N THR A 184 5.44 23.57 -39.12
CA THR A 184 5.32 22.80 -40.37
C THR A 184 5.22 21.29 -40.16
N GLY A 185 5.68 20.79 -39.01
CA GLY A 185 5.82 19.35 -38.74
C GLY A 185 6.98 18.69 -39.47
N ASP A 186 7.78 19.45 -40.22
CA ASP A 186 8.95 18.93 -40.95
C ASP A 186 10.17 18.80 -40.04
N LEU A 187 11.10 17.90 -40.41
CA LEU A 187 12.39 17.81 -39.73
C LEU A 187 13.34 18.91 -40.19
N THR A 188 13.82 19.69 -39.22
CA THR A 188 14.87 20.69 -39.40
C THR A 188 16.17 20.18 -38.81
N VAL A 189 17.31 20.45 -39.46
CA VAL A 189 18.62 19.99 -38.99
C VAL A 189 18.95 20.61 -37.64
N TRP A 190 19.41 19.76 -36.71
CA TRP A 190 19.98 20.17 -35.44
C TRP A 190 21.51 20.19 -35.52
N ASP A 191 22.11 21.30 -35.10
CA ASP A 191 23.57 21.47 -35.10
C ASP A 191 24.15 21.24 -33.70
N TRP A 192 24.64 20.01 -33.46
CA TRP A 192 25.31 19.64 -32.20
C TRP A 192 26.62 20.40 -31.96
N GLN A 193 27.28 20.89 -33.01
CA GLN A 193 28.49 21.72 -32.85
C GLN A 193 28.14 23.13 -32.36
N ALA A 194 26.94 23.63 -32.68
CA ALA A 194 26.42 24.88 -32.13
C ALA A 194 25.86 24.67 -30.71
N SER A 195 24.84 23.82 -30.55
CA SER A 195 24.18 23.59 -29.24
C SER A 195 25.15 23.06 -28.19
N GLY A 196 26.11 22.24 -28.62
CA GLY A 196 26.88 21.36 -27.74
C GLY A 196 25.98 20.30 -27.10
N VAL A 197 26.47 19.70 -26.03
CA VAL A 197 25.84 18.59 -25.29
C VAL A 197 25.67 18.96 -23.83
N GLU A 198 24.75 18.28 -23.15
CA GLU A 198 24.63 18.38 -21.69
C GLU A 198 25.45 17.27 -21.03
N GLU A 199 26.63 17.63 -20.51
CA GLU A 199 27.43 16.74 -19.67
C GLU A 199 26.74 16.45 -18.34
N MET A 200 27.06 15.31 -17.71
CA MET A 200 26.51 14.99 -16.39
C MET A 200 26.79 16.13 -15.40
N ASN A 201 25.72 16.73 -14.89
CA ASN A 201 25.78 17.99 -14.16
C ASN A 201 25.95 17.73 -12.66
N CYS A 202 27.22 17.60 -12.25
CA CYS A 202 27.60 17.40 -10.85
C CYS A 202 27.06 18.51 -9.93
N PHE A 203 26.86 19.73 -10.43
CA PHE A 203 26.46 20.87 -9.63
C PHE A 203 25.01 20.78 -9.13
N LEU A 204 24.13 20.04 -9.81
CA LEU A 204 22.74 19.83 -9.35
C LEU A 204 22.69 19.21 -7.96
N CYS A 205 23.57 18.24 -7.71
CA CYS A 205 23.59 17.47 -6.47
C CYS A 205 24.60 18.03 -5.46
N HIS A 206 25.71 18.59 -5.94
CA HIS A 206 26.83 18.95 -5.08
C HIS A 206 26.94 20.45 -4.77
N MET A 207 26.04 21.30 -5.28
CA MET A 207 25.93 22.71 -4.87
C MET A 207 24.77 22.91 -3.88
N PRO A 208 24.91 23.81 -2.90
CA PRO A 208 23.85 24.08 -1.93
C PRO A 208 22.66 24.86 -2.49
N ASP A 209 22.86 25.65 -3.55
CA ASP A 209 21.82 26.44 -4.21
C ASP A 209 22.07 26.45 -5.73
N PRO A 210 21.81 25.32 -6.41
CA PRO A 210 21.95 25.25 -7.86
C PRO A 210 20.79 26.00 -8.52
N ALA A 211 21.11 26.85 -9.49
CA ALA A 211 20.11 27.61 -10.23
C ALA A 211 19.44 26.74 -11.32
N ASN A 212 18.65 25.75 -10.91
CA ASN A 212 18.06 24.78 -11.82
C ASN A 212 17.09 25.41 -12.83
N ASP A 213 16.36 26.46 -12.46
CA ASP A 213 15.50 27.20 -13.41
C ASP A 213 16.33 27.80 -14.56
N ALA A 214 17.51 28.34 -14.26
CA ALA A 214 18.40 28.88 -15.28
C ALA A 214 19.00 27.76 -16.16
N ARG A 215 19.27 26.59 -15.58
CA ARG A 215 19.67 25.39 -16.34
C ARG A 215 18.56 24.97 -17.30
N ILE A 216 17.32 24.82 -16.80
CA ILE A 216 16.17 24.41 -17.60
C ILE A 216 15.94 25.39 -18.76
N GLU A 217 16.07 26.70 -18.52
CA GLU A 217 15.99 27.69 -19.60
C GLU A 217 17.04 27.46 -20.70
N GLN A 218 18.27 27.02 -20.36
CA GLN A 218 19.27 26.67 -21.38
C GLN A 218 18.90 25.40 -22.14
N LEU A 219 18.33 24.41 -21.45
CA LEU A 219 17.87 23.17 -22.09
C LEU A 219 16.74 23.48 -23.06
N GLU A 220 15.70 24.17 -22.63
CA GLU A 220 14.56 24.57 -23.47
C GLU A 220 15.01 25.43 -24.67
N ALA A 221 16.00 26.31 -24.48
CA ALA A 221 16.56 27.14 -25.55
C ALA A 221 17.44 26.37 -26.54
N GLY A 222 17.82 25.12 -26.26
CA GLY A 222 18.74 24.35 -27.10
C GLY A 222 20.21 24.69 -26.89
N GLU A 223 20.55 25.47 -25.87
CA GLU A 223 21.90 25.92 -25.55
C GLU A 223 22.57 24.94 -24.56
N PHE A 224 22.56 23.64 -24.90
CA PHE A 224 22.88 22.54 -23.98
C PHE A 224 24.25 22.68 -23.31
N ARG A 225 25.28 23.16 -24.03
CA ARG A 225 26.62 23.37 -23.46
C ARG A 225 26.64 24.33 -22.27
N TRP A 226 25.67 25.24 -22.17
CA TRP A 226 25.60 26.25 -21.11
C TRP A 226 24.81 25.78 -19.90
N ALA A 227 24.14 24.62 -19.94
CA ALA A 227 23.30 24.12 -18.85
C ALA A 227 24.08 23.98 -17.52
N ASN A 228 25.29 23.41 -17.57
CA ASN A 228 26.12 23.22 -16.37
C ASN A 228 26.64 24.55 -15.82
N THR A 229 27.02 25.49 -16.69
CA THR A 229 27.36 26.86 -16.29
C THR A 229 26.16 27.58 -15.66
N ALA A 230 24.98 27.47 -16.26
CA ALA A 230 23.78 28.15 -15.77
C ALA A 230 23.38 27.70 -14.37
N THR A 231 23.66 26.44 -14.03
CA THR A 231 23.46 25.88 -12.68
C THR A 231 24.27 26.64 -11.62
N LEU A 232 25.38 27.26 -11.99
CA LEU A 232 26.23 28.05 -11.09
C LEU A 232 25.76 29.50 -10.91
N LEU A 233 24.67 29.96 -11.52
CA LEU A 233 24.25 31.37 -11.50
C LEU A 233 24.09 31.94 -10.08
N ASN A 234 23.56 31.16 -9.14
CA ASN A 234 23.36 31.59 -7.75
C ASN A 234 24.65 31.55 -6.90
N SER A 235 25.72 30.94 -7.40
CA SER A 235 26.99 30.79 -6.67
C SER A 235 27.82 32.08 -6.58
N GLY A 236 27.57 33.03 -7.50
CA GLY A 236 28.41 34.23 -7.69
C GLY A 236 29.71 33.97 -8.45
N ILE A 237 29.95 32.74 -8.94
CA ILE A 237 31.11 32.39 -9.80
C ILE A 237 30.89 32.87 -11.24
N VAL A 238 29.64 32.86 -11.70
CA VAL A 238 29.25 33.31 -13.03
C VAL A 238 28.05 34.24 -12.93
N SER A 239 27.94 35.15 -13.89
CA SER A 239 26.81 36.07 -14.02
C SER A 239 26.28 36.06 -15.45
N ARG A 240 24.98 36.32 -15.60
CA ARG A 240 24.35 36.51 -16.91
C ARG A 240 24.31 38.00 -17.26
N THR A 241 24.79 38.33 -18.44
CA THR A 241 24.81 39.68 -19.00
C THR A 241 23.99 39.73 -20.30
N VAL A 242 23.82 40.92 -20.87
CA VAL A 242 23.11 41.10 -22.16
C VAL A 242 23.84 40.41 -23.31
N ASP A 243 25.16 40.27 -23.21
CA ASP A 243 26.03 39.70 -24.24
C ASP A 243 26.31 38.19 -24.00
N GLY A 244 25.67 37.57 -23.00
CA GLY A 244 25.84 36.16 -22.64
C GLY A 244 26.38 35.97 -21.22
N TRP A 245 27.13 34.90 -20.99
CA TRP A 245 27.69 34.55 -19.69
C TRP A 245 29.03 35.24 -19.43
N THR A 246 29.25 35.68 -18.18
CA THR A 246 30.52 36.30 -17.77
C THR A 246 30.98 35.71 -16.45
N TRP A 247 32.17 35.11 -16.46
CA TRP A 247 32.84 34.59 -15.29
C TRP A 247 33.31 35.72 -14.37
N ASN A 248 33.12 35.55 -13.07
CA ASN A 248 33.54 36.53 -12.06
C ASN A 248 35.03 36.33 -11.72
N PRO A 249 35.94 37.24 -12.13
CA PRO A 249 37.36 37.06 -11.85
C PRO A 249 37.69 37.06 -10.35
N ALA A 250 36.86 37.70 -9.52
CA ALA A 250 37.06 37.71 -8.07
C ALA A 250 36.69 36.38 -7.38
N ALA A 251 36.08 35.43 -8.11
CA ALA A 251 35.83 34.09 -7.62
C ALA A 251 37.05 33.17 -7.70
N PHE A 252 38.12 33.62 -8.36
CA PHE A 252 39.33 32.84 -8.60
C PHE A 252 40.55 33.53 -7.97
N ASP A 253 41.55 32.74 -7.62
CA ASP A 253 42.83 33.22 -7.10
C ASP A 253 43.87 33.47 -8.22
N ASP A 254 45.06 33.92 -7.82
CA ASP A 254 46.15 34.23 -8.76
C ASP A 254 46.67 33.01 -9.55
N SER A 255 46.31 31.78 -9.13
CA SER A 255 46.64 30.54 -9.83
C SER A 255 45.55 30.10 -10.80
N GLY A 256 44.43 30.82 -10.86
CA GLY A 256 43.26 30.48 -11.68
C GLY A 256 42.37 29.41 -11.05
N GLU A 257 42.60 29.05 -9.78
CA GLU A 257 41.73 28.15 -9.04
C GLU A 257 40.59 28.93 -8.37
N LEU A 258 39.45 28.26 -8.11
CA LEU A 258 38.39 28.85 -7.30
C LEU A 258 38.93 29.21 -5.91
N SER A 259 38.69 30.46 -5.51
CA SER A 259 39.00 30.93 -4.16
C SER A 259 38.21 30.13 -3.13
N ALA A 260 38.80 29.88 -1.96
CA ALA A 260 38.21 29.03 -0.92
C ALA A 260 36.77 29.45 -0.51
N ASP A 261 36.45 30.75 -0.55
CA ASP A 261 35.11 31.28 -0.23
C ASP A 261 34.01 30.86 -1.25
N PHE A 262 34.42 30.45 -2.45
CA PHE A 262 33.57 30.00 -3.55
C PHE A 262 33.55 28.47 -3.71
N VAL A 263 34.44 27.74 -3.03
CA VAL A 263 34.41 26.27 -2.98
C VAL A 263 33.31 25.82 -2.02
N ARG A 264 32.10 25.66 -2.56
CA ARG A 264 30.88 25.30 -1.80
C ARG A 264 30.38 23.88 -2.08
N ILE A 265 31.22 23.04 -2.65
CA ILE A 265 30.89 21.65 -2.95
C ILE A 265 30.51 20.90 -1.66
N GLN A 266 29.37 20.22 -1.67
CA GLN A 266 28.79 19.51 -0.54
C GLN A 266 28.27 18.11 -0.90
N ASP A 267 27.88 17.34 0.11
CA ASP A 267 27.08 16.14 -0.08
C ASP A 267 25.65 16.52 -0.50
N PRO A 268 24.93 15.70 -1.28
CA PRO A 268 23.58 16.03 -1.73
C PRO A 268 22.59 16.18 -0.57
N SER A 269 21.89 17.32 -0.55
CA SER A 269 20.78 17.62 0.37
C SER A 269 19.45 17.06 -0.13
N ASN A 270 18.42 17.09 0.71
CA ASN A 270 17.07 16.69 0.30
C ASN A 270 16.53 17.63 -0.78
N GLU A 271 16.81 18.92 -0.67
CA GLU A 271 16.39 19.95 -1.62
C GLU A 271 17.04 19.76 -2.99
N ASN A 272 18.28 19.24 -3.05
CA ASN A 272 18.90 18.83 -4.31
C ASN A 272 18.08 17.73 -4.99
N CYS A 273 17.69 16.68 -4.24
CA CYS A 273 16.83 15.61 -4.77
C CYS A 273 15.43 16.13 -5.15
N GLY A 274 14.90 17.08 -4.39
CA GLY A 274 13.58 17.68 -4.59
C GLY A 274 13.40 18.43 -5.90
N GLN A 275 14.50 18.83 -6.57
CA GLN A 275 14.44 19.55 -7.85
C GLN A 275 13.84 18.74 -9.01
N CYS A 276 13.88 17.41 -8.93
CA CYS A 276 13.38 16.51 -9.97
C CYS A 276 12.39 15.45 -9.47
N HIS A 277 12.42 15.13 -8.16
CA HIS A 277 11.64 14.02 -7.60
C HIS A 277 10.32 14.42 -6.99
N GLY A 278 10.20 15.56 -6.31
CA GLY A 278 8.98 15.93 -5.59
C GLY A 278 9.22 17.01 -4.54
N VAL A 279 8.12 17.50 -3.97
CA VAL A 279 8.18 18.63 -3.04
C VAL A 279 8.92 18.23 -1.78
N VAL A 280 10.10 18.81 -1.62
CA VAL A 280 10.91 18.80 -0.41
C VAL A 280 10.84 20.18 0.20
N HIS A 281 10.56 20.26 1.49
CA HIS A 281 10.48 21.52 2.22
C HIS A 281 11.04 21.34 3.63
N ASP A 282 12.33 21.57 3.82
CA ASP A 282 13.01 21.34 5.10
C ASP A 282 12.87 22.50 6.09
N SER A 283 12.36 23.65 5.66
CA SER A 283 12.09 24.80 6.54
C SER A 283 10.87 24.56 7.44
N THR A 284 11.01 24.93 8.72
CA THR A 284 9.88 24.98 9.66
C THR A 284 9.39 26.41 9.94
N ASP A 285 10.18 27.41 9.54
CA ASP A 285 9.87 28.82 9.77
C ASP A 285 8.94 29.39 8.69
N ASP A 286 9.09 28.93 7.45
CA ASP A 286 8.28 29.38 6.31
C ASP A 286 7.15 28.36 6.01
N PRO A 287 5.88 28.80 5.91
CA PRO A 287 4.76 27.90 5.63
C PRO A 287 4.86 27.24 4.25
N LEU A 288 4.76 25.91 4.20
CA LEU A 288 4.70 25.14 2.95
C LEU A 288 3.41 25.45 2.20
N THR A 289 3.52 25.85 0.94
CA THR A 289 2.37 26.06 0.03
C THR A 289 2.56 25.25 -1.25
N LEU A 290 1.46 24.80 -1.84
CA LEU A 290 1.43 24.11 -3.13
C LEU A 290 0.43 24.83 -4.02
N ASN A 291 0.94 25.63 -4.96
CA ASN A 291 0.12 26.47 -5.85
C ASN A 291 -0.03 25.86 -7.25
N SER A 292 0.81 24.89 -7.60
CA SER A 292 0.77 24.15 -8.87
C SER A 292 1.47 22.80 -8.67
N LEU A 293 1.15 21.86 -9.55
CA LEU A 293 1.81 20.56 -9.65
C LEU A 293 2.64 20.41 -10.94
N ASP A 294 2.82 21.48 -11.72
CA ASP A 294 3.37 21.46 -13.08
C ASP A 294 4.89 21.73 -13.14
N GLY A 295 5.59 21.54 -12.02
CA GLY A 295 7.04 21.78 -11.93
C GLY A 295 7.88 20.50 -12.08
N PRO A 296 9.16 20.62 -12.48
CA PRO A 296 10.08 19.49 -12.49
C PRO A 296 10.26 18.88 -11.09
N GLY A 297 10.23 19.72 -10.05
CA GLY A 297 10.36 19.33 -8.65
C GLY A 297 9.06 18.87 -7.98
N THR A 298 7.98 18.60 -8.71
CA THR A 298 6.71 18.17 -8.13
C THR A 298 6.35 16.73 -8.48
N TRP A 299 7.17 15.98 -9.21
CA TRP A 299 6.75 14.70 -9.83
C TRP A 299 6.10 13.67 -8.89
N SER A 300 6.73 13.33 -7.77
CA SER A 300 6.14 12.38 -6.81
C SER A 300 4.93 12.99 -6.12
N THR A 301 4.92 14.30 -5.85
CA THR A 301 3.74 15.01 -5.33
C THR A 301 2.59 14.97 -6.34
N LEU A 302 2.84 15.23 -7.63
CA LEU A 302 1.88 15.12 -8.72
C LEU A 302 1.32 13.70 -8.82
N THR A 303 2.19 12.69 -8.76
CA THR A 303 1.79 11.29 -9.00
C THR A 303 1.18 10.60 -7.78
N THR A 304 1.47 11.07 -6.56
CA THR A 304 1.09 10.37 -5.32
C THR A 304 0.69 11.27 -4.14
N GLY A 305 0.86 12.59 -4.21
CA GLY A 305 0.62 13.49 -3.09
C GLY A 305 1.66 13.39 -1.97
N GLN A 306 2.82 12.79 -2.25
CA GLN A 306 3.94 12.73 -1.31
C GLN A 306 4.63 14.10 -1.18
N ILE A 307 4.97 14.48 0.03
CA ILE A 307 5.71 15.69 0.41
C ILE A 307 6.68 15.31 1.53
N PHE A 308 7.98 15.56 1.30
CA PHE A 308 9.01 15.32 2.30
C PHE A 308 9.27 16.62 3.08
N SER A 309 8.75 16.70 4.32
CA SER A 309 8.90 17.91 5.13
C SER A 309 8.82 17.61 6.63
N PRO A 310 9.66 18.27 7.47
CA PRO A 310 9.55 18.23 8.91
C PRO A 310 8.45 19.15 9.46
N GLN A 311 7.85 20.01 8.63
CA GLN A 311 6.82 20.93 9.06
C GLN A 311 5.54 20.19 9.46
N ARG A 312 4.81 20.75 10.44
CA ARG A 312 3.48 20.23 10.80
C ARG A 312 2.44 20.64 9.77
N LEU A 313 1.50 19.73 9.49
CA LEU A 313 0.40 19.98 8.56
C LEU A 313 -0.40 21.23 8.94
N ASN A 314 -0.70 21.40 10.23
CA ASN A 314 -1.43 22.56 10.73
C ASN A 314 -0.66 23.89 10.68
N GLU A 315 0.66 23.85 10.51
CA GLU A 315 1.55 25.02 10.38
C GLU A 315 1.85 25.36 8.91
N SER A 316 1.51 24.48 7.97
CA SER A 316 1.66 24.74 6.53
C SER A 316 0.81 25.93 6.06
N GLY A 317 1.10 26.46 4.87
CA GLY A 317 0.27 27.44 4.18
C GLY A 317 -0.93 26.82 3.44
N MET A 318 -1.01 25.49 3.38
CA MET A 318 -2.06 24.74 2.69
C MET A 318 -3.44 24.91 3.32
N ASN A 319 -4.50 25.00 2.52
CA ASN A 319 -5.88 25.09 3.00
C ASN A 319 -6.47 23.67 3.20
N LEU A 320 -6.01 22.99 4.25
CA LEU A 320 -6.38 21.60 4.55
C LEU A 320 -7.73 21.49 5.28
N THR A 321 -8.49 20.45 4.98
CA THR A 321 -9.66 20.06 5.78
C THR A 321 -9.25 19.64 7.19
N ASP A 322 -10.01 20.09 8.19
CA ASP A 322 -9.74 19.87 9.62
C ASP A 322 -8.32 20.23 10.06
N LYS A 323 -7.69 21.22 9.38
CA LYS A 323 -6.30 21.63 9.59
C LYS A 323 -5.89 21.81 11.04
N ALA A 324 -6.77 22.35 11.88
CA ALA A 324 -6.47 22.61 13.29
C ALA A 324 -6.10 21.33 14.06
N ASP A 325 -6.65 20.18 13.66
CA ASP A 325 -6.43 18.89 14.31
C ASP A 325 -5.20 18.15 13.75
N LEU A 326 -4.69 18.55 12.59
CA LEU A 326 -3.55 17.93 11.91
C LEU A 326 -2.19 18.35 12.53
N THR A 327 -1.93 17.96 13.77
CA THR A 327 -0.74 18.39 14.54
C THR A 327 0.53 17.58 14.26
N ARG A 328 0.48 16.58 13.39
CA ARG A 328 1.63 15.77 12.96
C ARG A 328 2.43 16.47 11.86
N VAL A 329 3.68 16.03 11.69
CA VAL A 329 4.54 16.41 10.56
C VAL A 329 4.12 15.72 9.27
N TRP A 330 4.52 16.27 8.12
CA TRP A 330 4.32 15.62 6.81
C TRP A 330 5.03 14.26 6.77
N ASP A 331 6.34 14.23 7.03
CA ASP A 331 7.16 13.02 7.10
C ASP A 331 8.02 13.00 8.38
N VAL A 332 7.97 11.90 9.13
CA VAL A 332 8.72 11.72 10.37
C VAL A 332 10.22 11.61 10.13
N HIS A 333 10.66 11.12 8.98
CA HIS A 333 12.08 10.99 8.64
C HIS A 333 12.71 12.36 8.43
N ALA A 334 12.03 13.25 7.69
CA ALA A 334 12.44 14.65 7.56
C ALA A 334 12.54 15.33 8.94
N ALA A 335 11.52 15.15 9.79
CA ALA A 335 11.52 15.68 11.17
C ALA A 335 12.61 15.10 12.09
N ARG A 336 13.24 13.99 11.69
CA ARG A 336 14.36 13.36 12.38
C ARG A 336 15.69 13.56 11.67
N VAL A 337 15.73 14.42 10.64
CA VAL A 337 16.94 14.77 9.89
C VAL A 337 17.57 13.53 9.23
N VAL A 338 16.72 12.62 8.77
CA VAL A 338 17.13 11.53 7.87
C VAL A 338 17.09 12.11 6.46
N ASN A 339 18.21 12.06 5.75
CA ASN A 339 18.30 12.61 4.39
C ASN A 339 17.95 11.55 3.35
N CYS A 340 17.55 11.98 2.15
CA CYS A 340 17.29 11.10 1.01
C CYS A 340 18.49 10.17 0.75
N THR A 341 19.72 10.68 0.87
CA THR A 341 20.97 9.94 0.67
C THR A 341 21.27 8.88 1.74
N ASP A 342 20.63 8.93 2.92
CA ASP A 342 20.79 7.89 3.95
C ASP A 342 20.04 6.59 3.57
N CYS A 343 18.99 6.72 2.75
CA CYS A 343 18.23 5.59 2.19
C CYS A 343 18.71 5.27 0.77
N HIS A 344 18.85 6.29 -0.08
CA HIS A 344 19.30 6.22 -1.47
C HIS A 344 20.81 6.47 -1.60
N PHE A 345 21.60 5.73 -0.83
CA PHE A 345 23.06 5.87 -0.82
C PHE A 345 23.69 5.30 -2.11
N SER A 346 24.87 5.81 -2.46
CA SER A 346 25.72 5.22 -3.51
C SER A 346 26.08 3.77 -3.16
N LEU A 347 25.90 2.83 -4.08
CA LEU A 347 26.06 1.40 -3.76
C LEU A 347 27.49 0.96 -3.44
N ASN A 348 28.52 1.77 -3.72
CA ASN A 348 29.88 1.48 -3.25
C ASN A 348 30.30 2.35 -2.05
N ASN A 349 29.36 3.04 -1.40
CA ASN A 349 29.65 3.87 -0.23
C ASN A 349 30.22 3.01 0.93
N PRO A 350 31.45 3.28 1.40
CA PRO A 350 32.14 2.40 2.35
C PRO A 350 31.52 2.38 3.76
N ILE A 351 30.64 3.34 4.08
CA ILE A 351 29.93 3.42 5.37
C ILE A 351 28.63 2.63 5.29
N TYR A 352 27.81 2.93 4.27
CA TYR A 352 26.44 2.45 4.18
C TYR A 352 26.28 1.12 3.46
N TYR A 353 27.17 0.82 2.50
CA TYR A 353 27.13 -0.42 1.73
C TYR A 353 27.24 -1.63 2.64
N GLN A 354 26.35 -2.59 2.40
CA GLN A 354 26.40 -3.90 2.99
C GLN A 354 26.23 -4.92 1.87
N GLU A 355 27.24 -5.78 1.71
CA GLU A 355 27.22 -6.87 0.74
C GLU A 355 26.01 -7.79 0.97
N SER A 356 25.33 -8.16 -0.11
CA SER A 356 24.12 -8.99 -0.05
C SER A 356 24.43 -10.36 0.56
N ALA A 357 23.41 -11.02 1.11
CA ALA A 357 23.59 -12.38 1.64
C ALA A 357 24.06 -13.39 0.58
N ASP A 358 23.75 -13.14 -0.69
CA ASP A 358 24.11 -14.02 -1.81
C ASP A 358 25.59 -13.91 -2.22
N THR A 359 26.21 -12.76 -1.97
CA THR A 359 27.60 -12.48 -2.35
C THR A 359 28.55 -12.56 -1.15
N ARG A 360 28.05 -12.35 0.06
CA ARG A 360 28.80 -12.52 1.30
C ARG A 360 29.01 -14.01 1.60
N PRO A 361 30.25 -14.49 1.79
CA PRO A 361 30.50 -15.87 2.18
C PRO A 361 29.69 -16.29 3.43
N ASP A 362 29.01 -17.44 3.38
CA ASP A 362 28.08 -17.92 4.42
C ASP A 362 28.62 -17.91 5.86
N HIS A 363 29.94 -18.01 6.01
CA HIS A 363 30.63 -18.04 7.31
C HIS A 363 30.95 -16.65 7.88
N LEU A 364 30.74 -15.58 7.11
CA LEU A 364 30.97 -14.20 7.53
C LEU A 364 29.65 -13.56 7.98
N LEU A 365 29.62 -13.16 9.26
CA LEU A 365 28.57 -12.29 9.79
C LEU A 365 28.76 -10.82 9.35
N PHE A 366 30.00 -10.46 9.04
CA PHE A 366 30.42 -9.14 8.59
C PHE A 366 31.63 -9.28 7.68
N ASP A 367 31.58 -8.65 6.51
CA ASP A 367 32.72 -8.57 5.61
C ASP A 367 33.53 -7.29 5.87
N ALA A 368 34.81 -7.46 6.23
CA ALA A 368 35.72 -6.35 6.50
C ALA A 368 36.40 -5.80 5.23
N ARG A 369 36.24 -6.46 4.07
CA ARG A 369 36.77 -6.03 2.77
C ARG A 369 35.90 -4.89 2.25
N ARG A 370 36.17 -3.67 2.71
CA ARG A 370 35.52 -2.45 2.23
C ARG A 370 36.48 -1.66 1.35
N MET A 371 35.91 -0.94 0.39
CA MET A 371 36.63 0.03 -0.42
C MET A 371 37.27 1.10 0.49
N ASP A 372 38.49 1.51 0.16
CA ASP A 372 39.14 2.62 0.86
C ASP A 372 38.42 3.93 0.55
N ILE A 373 38.39 4.87 1.50
CA ILE A 373 37.69 6.15 1.28
C ILE A 373 38.29 6.94 0.10
N GLY A 374 39.60 6.86 -0.13
CA GLY A 374 40.25 7.51 -1.28
C GLY A 374 39.85 6.89 -2.61
N GLU A 375 39.68 5.56 -2.66
CA GLU A 375 39.18 4.85 -3.84
C GLU A 375 37.71 5.19 -4.12
N TYR A 376 36.89 5.25 -3.07
CA TYR A 376 35.50 5.71 -3.18
C TYR A 376 35.39 7.15 -3.67
N LEU A 377 36.26 8.05 -3.18
CA LEU A 377 36.27 9.44 -3.64
C LEU A 377 36.71 9.54 -5.10
N LEU A 378 37.64 8.71 -5.57
CA LEU A 378 38.03 8.69 -6.99
C LEU A 378 36.93 8.12 -7.89
N GLN A 379 36.27 7.04 -7.48
CA GLN A 379 35.25 6.32 -8.25
C GLN A 379 33.94 6.11 -7.46
N PRO A 380 33.22 7.18 -7.08
CA PRO A 380 31.93 7.05 -6.41
C PRO A 380 30.89 6.55 -7.40
N LEU A 381 30.27 5.41 -7.10
CA LEU A 381 29.25 4.83 -7.98
C LEU A 381 27.98 5.69 -7.89
N HIS A 382 27.52 6.24 -9.01
CA HIS A 382 26.29 7.03 -9.09
C HIS A 382 25.07 6.18 -9.45
N GLN A 383 25.17 4.86 -9.21
CA GLN A 383 24.01 4.00 -8.98
C GLN A 383 23.60 4.12 -7.52
N PHE A 384 22.48 4.79 -7.28
CA PHE A 384 21.91 4.95 -5.96
C PHE A 384 21.02 3.77 -5.60
N ALA A 385 21.00 3.43 -4.31
CA ALA A 385 20.17 2.36 -3.78
C ALA A 385 18.69 2.61 -4.12
N LYS A 386 18.04 1.62 -4.72
CA LYS A 386 16.68 1.71 -5.26
C LYS A 386 15.72 0.86 -4.40
N GLY A 387 14.57 1.45 -4.06
CA GLY A 387 13.48 0.71 -3.41
C GLY A 387 12.77 -0.25 -4.37
N GLU A 388 11.82 -1.02 -3.84
CA GLU A 388 10.88 -1.79 -4.64
C GLU A 388 9.77 -0.84 -5.11
N SER A 389 9.77 -0.46 -6.39
CA SER A 389 8.82 0.49 -6.96
C SER A 389 8.23 -0.08 -8.25
N VAL A 390 6.93 0.10 -8.47
CA VAL A 390 6.24 -0.41 -9.66
C VAL A 390 6.29 0.59 -10.84
N GLN A 391 6.67 1.84 -10.55
CA GLN A 391 6.71 2.92 -11.54
C GLN A 391 8.00 2.99 -12.37
N SER A 392 9.13 2.41 -11.92
CA SER A 392 10.43 2.53 -12.59
C SER A 392 10.97 1.17 -13.03
N LEU A 393 11.10 0.98 -14.34
CA LEU A 393 11.62 -0.26 -14.96
C LEU A 393 13.13 -0.22 -15.23
N VAL A 394 13.81 0.90 -14.99
CA VAL A 394 15.26 1.04 -15.20
C VAL A 394 16.03 0.36 -14.07
N ALA A 395 17.18 -0.26 -14.42
CA ALA A 395 18.08 -0.95 -13.49
C ALA A 395 17.32 -1.92 -12.55
N PRO A 396 16.52 -2.86 -13.08
CA PRO A 396 15.72 -3.77 -12.27
C PRO A 396 16.56 -4.59 -11.29
N GLU A 397 17.82 -4.88 -11.63
CA GLU A 397 18.81 -5.57 -10.79
C GLU A 397 19.17 -4.83 -9.49
N LEU A 398 18.89 -3.52 -9.42
CA LEU A 398 19.11 -2.71 -8.23
C LEU A 398 17.89 -2.60 -7.32
N SER A 399 16.74 -3.14 -7.74
CA SER A 399 15.51 -3.10 -6.94
C SER A 399 15.73 -3.77 -5.58
N GLY A 400 15.27 -3.13 -4.50
CA GLY A 400 15.44 -3.62 -3.14
C GLY A 400 16.84 -3.48 -2.54
N SER A 401 17.76 -2.77 -3.21
CA SER A 401 19.08 -2.41 -2.65
C SER A 401 19.00 -1.31 -1.58
N MET A 402 17.93 -0.51 -1.58
CA MET A 402 17.64 0.48 -0.55
C MET A 402 17.38 -0.18 0.81
N ARG A 403 17.84 0.46 1.90
CA ARG A 403 17.50 0.02 3.26
C ARG A 403 15.98 0.03 3.46
N ARG A 404 15.45 -1.08 3.99
CA ARG A 404 14.03 -1.21 4.34
C ARG A 404 13.79 -0.80 5.78
N CYS A 405 12.53 -0.64 6.16
CA CYS A 405 12.13 -0.20 7.50
C CYS A 405 12.79 -1.04 8.61
N GLU A 406 12.84 -2.36 8.44
CA GLU A 406 13.40 -3.30 9.41
C GLU A 406 14.95 -3.26 9.52
N SER A 407 15.64 -2.59 8.58
CA SER A 407 17.08 -2.32 8.71
C SER A 407 17.39 -1.32 9.83
N CYS A 408 16.43 -0.47 10.19
CA CYS A 408 16.57 0.57 11.21
C CYS A 408 15.58 0.42 12.37
N HIS A 409 14.43 -0.22 12.15
CA HIS A 409 13.34 -0.35 13.13
C HIS A 409 13.13 -1.80 13.58
N SER A 410 12.91 -1.99 14.89
CA SER A 410 12.50 -3.28 15.45
C SER A 410 10.99 -3.32 15.67
N ILE A 411 10.33 -4.31 15.07
CA ILE A 411 8.90 -4.58 15.29
C ILE A 411 8.65 -5.15 16.70
N ASP A 412 9.62 -5.86 17.28
CA ASP A 412 9.47 -6.49 18.59
C ASP A 412 9.33 -5.47 19.71
N ALA A 413 10.07 -4.38 19.64
CA ALA A 413 10.12 -3.37 20.71
C ALA A 413 8.89 -2.44 20.75
N THR A 414 8.15 -2.30 19.64
CA THR A 414 7.19 -1.19 19.46
C THR A 414 5.77 -1.64 19.05
N HIS A 415 5.62 -2.84 18.47
CA HIS A 415 4.35 -3.31 17.91
C HIS A 415 3.61 -4.31 18.80
N ASP A 416 3.75 -4.23 20.13
CA ASP A 416 3.04 -5.12 21.07
C ASP A 416 1.51 -5.06 20.94
N TRP A 417 1.01 -4.03 20.27
CA TRP A 417 -0.39 -3.88 19.95
C TRP A 417 -0.88 -4.84 18.85
N LEU A 418 0.00 -5.28 17.96
CA LEU A 418 -0.34 -6.08 16.79
C LEU A 418 -0.17 -7.58 17.08
N PRO A 419 -1.25 -8.38 17.06
CA PRO A 419 -1.13 -9.84 17.12
C PRO A 419 -0.36 -10.36 15.90
N TYR A 420 0.39 -11.45 16.06
CA TYR A 420 1.02 -12.14 14.92
C TYR A 420 1.90 -11.21 14.06
N LYS A 421 2.83 -10.48 14.71
CA LYS A 421 3.65 -9.43 14.10
C LYS A 421 4.35 -9.89 12.81
N GLU A 422 5.06 -11.02 12.86
CA GLU A 422 5.79 -11.58 11.72
C GLU A 422 4.88 -11.80 10.51
N ARG A 423 3.73 -12.45 10.72
CA ARG A 423 2.78 -12.74 9.63
C ARG A 423 2.23 -11.47 8.97
N HIS A 424 2.01 -10.41 9.76
CA HIS A 424 1.60 -9.14 9.19
C HIS A 424 2.69 -8.54 8.33
N MET A 425 3.94 -8.48 8.81
CA MET A 425 5.06 -7.90 8.05
C MET A 425 5.43 -8.70 6.79
N GLU A 426 5.09 -9.99 6.74
CA GLU A 426 5.18 -10.81 5.52
C GLU A 426 4.12 -10.44 4.46
N THR A 427 2.97 -9.91 4.89
CA THR A 427 1.77 -9.76 4.03
C THR A 427 1.49 -8.30 3.69
N VAL A 428 1.77 -7.37 4.61
CA VAL A 428 1.56 -5.93 4.43
C VAL A 428 2.87 -5.18 4.69
N SER A 429 3.11 -4.14 3.91
CA SER A 429 4.23 -3.22 4.10
C SER A 429 4.03 -2.35 5.35
N CYS A 430 5.12 -1.81 5.91
CA CYS A 430 5.04 -0.88 7.05
C CYS A 430 4.23 0.38 6.66
N GLU A 431 4.42 0.80 5.42
CA GLU A 431 3.78 1.94 4.75
C GLU A 431 2.24 1.82 4.76
N SER A 432 1.68 0.60 4.70
CA SER A 432 0.22 0.39 4.77
C SER A 432 -0.42 0.92 6.06
N CYS A 433 0.31 0.85 7.18
CA CYS A 433 -0.12 1.34 8.49
C CYS A 433 0.42 2.75 8.80
N HIS A 434 1.60 3.09 8.28
CA HIS A 434 2.30 4.34 8.53
C HIS A 434 2.06 5.42 7.47
N ILE A 435 1.25 5.14 6.45
CA ILE A 435 0.75 6.11 5.47
C ILE A 435 -0.76 5.86 5.25
N PRO A 436 -1.60 6.10 6.28
CA PRO A 436 -3.04 5.84 6.19
C PRO A 436 -3.77 6.85 5.29
N ALA A 437 -3.23 8.06 5.15
CA ALA A 437 -3.78 9.12 4.32
C ALA A 437 -2.69 10.12 3.90
N LEU A 438 -2.85 10.67 2.70
CA LEU A 438 -2.06 11.77 2.14
C LEU A 438 -2.86 13.06 2.26
N TYR A 439 -2.16 14.18 2.41
CA TYR A 439 -2.76 15.52 2.63
C TYR A 439 -2.34 16.54 1.57
N ALA A 440 -1.72 16.06 0.49
CA ALA A 440 -1.55 16.82 -0.74
C ALA A 440 -2.34 16.13 -1.86
N PRO A 441 -2.85 16.89 -2.83
CA PRO A 441 -3.53 16.32 -3.98
C PRO A 441 -2.57 15.54 -4.87
N ALA A 442 -3.14 14.66 -5.68
CA ALA A 442 -2.42 13.90 -6.71
C ALA A 442 -3.30 13.81 -7.96
N VAL A 443 -2.72 13.53 -9.12
CA VAL A 443 -3.51 13.25 -10.32
C VAL A 443 -4.36 12.00 -10.11
N GLN A 444 -5.64 12.09 -10.47
CA GLN A 444 -6.57 10.97 -10.55
C GLN A 444 -6.68 10.50 -12.01
N GLN A 445 -6.97 11.44 -12.90
CA GLN A 445 -7.28 11.21 -14.30
C GLN A 445 -6.59 12.26 -15.17
N ILE A 446 -6.08 11.81 -16.31
CA ILE A 446 -5.57 12.67 -17.38
C ILE A 446 -6.24 12.26 -18.70
N ASP A 447 -6.88 13.21 -19.37
CA ASP A 447 -7.59 12.98 -20.61
C ASP A 447 -6.98 13.83 -21.73
N TRP A 448 -6.17 13.18 -22.57
CA TRP A 448 -5.61 13.73 -23.80
C TRP A 448 -6.52 13.53 -25.01
N THR A 449 -7.70 12.93 -24.82
CA THR A 449 -8.66 12.79 -25.92
C THR A 449 -9.28 14.13 -26.30
N VAL A 450 -9.28 15.08 -25.37
CA VAL A 450 -9.67 16.49 -25.51
C VAL A 450 -8.53 17.42 -25.10
N LEU A 451 -8.52 18.65 -25.61
CA LEU A 451 -7.58 19.69 -25.20
C LEU A 451 -8.31 20.90 -24.61
N THR A 452 -7.71 21.49 -23.58
CA THR A 452 -8.05 22.82 -23.08
C THR A 452 -7.58 23.90 -24.07
N ALA A 453 -8.03 25.15 -23.88
CA ALA A 453 -7.71 26.24 -24.80
C ALA A 453 -6.21 26.59 -24.87
N ASP A 454 -5.43 26.23 -23.86
CA ASP A 454 -3.98 26.33 -23.78
C ASP A 454 -3.24 25.09 -24.33
N GLY A 455 -3.97 24.11 -24.90
CA GLY A 455 -3.40 22.91 -25.51
C GLY A 455 -2.99 21.83 -24.51
N ALA A 456 -3.37 21.97 -23.24
CA ALA A 456 -3.13 20.99 -22.19
C ALA A 456 -4.24 19.92 -22.16
N PRO A 457 -4.01 18.75 -21.53
CA PRO A 457 -5.05 17.76 -21.33
C PRO A 457 -6.02 18.22 -20.25
N ARG A 458 -7.23 17.68 -20.25
CA ARG A 458 -8.08 17.78 -19.07
C ARG A 458 -7.48 16.91 -17.96
N ARG A 459 -7.21 17.50 -16.80
CA ARG A 459 -6.62 16.82 -15.65
C ARG A 459 -7.53 16.95 -14.45
N GLU A 460 -7.82 15.83 -13.79
CA GLU A 460 -8.56 15.81 -12.52
C GLU A 460 -7.66 15.39 -11.38
N LEU A 461 -7.80 16.09 -10.26
CA LEU A 461 -7.03 15.88 -9.06
C LEU A 461 -7.85 15.10 -8.03
N ARG A 462 -7.21 14.15 -7.38
CA ARG A 462 -7.69 13.49 -6.18
C ARG A 462 -7.35 14.33 -4.96
N GLY A 463 -8.31 14.47 -4.05
CA GLY A 463 -8.08 15.06 -2.73
C GLY A 463 -7.96 16.58 -2.71
N ALA A 464 -8.44 17.26 -3.76
CA ALA A 464 -8.65 18.70 -3.79
C ALA A 464 -9.91 19.06 -4.59
N GLU A 465 -10.62 20.10 -4.15
CA GLU A 465 -11.80 20.65 -4.83
C GLU A 465 -11.48 22.04 -5.40
N GLY A 466 -11.23 22.10 -6.72
CA GLY A 466 -10.97 23.36 -7.45
C GLY A 466 -9.51 23.55 -7.89
N ASP A 467 -9.21 24.76 -8.36
CA ASP A 467 -7.89 25.12 -8.91
C ASP A 467 -6.85 25.35 -7.80
N LEU A 468 -5.75 24.61 -7.81
CA LEU A 468 -4.67 24.73 -6.81
C LEU A 468 -4.02 26.12 -6.77
N SER A 469 -4.09 26.91 -7.84
CA SER A 469 -3.60 28.29 -7.84
C SER A 469 -4.41 29.19 -6.91
N SER A 470 -5.66 28.81 -6.61
CA SER A 470 -6.53 29.53 -5.71
C SER A 470 -6.26 29.17 -4.25
N VAL A 471 -6.01 30.19 -3.45
CA VAL A 471 -5.86 30.07 -1.98
C VAL A 471 -7.14 29.58 -1.28
N THR A 472 -8.28 29.57 -1.96
CA THR A 472 -9.56 29.08 -1.40
C THR A 472 -9.80 27.60 -1.67
N THR A 473 -8.97 26.96 -2.49
CA THR A 473 -9.11 25.54 -2.82
C THR A 473 -8.95 24.70 -1.59
N LEU A 474 -9.95 23.88 -1.29
CA LEU A 474 -9.94 23.02 -0.13
C LEU A 474 -9.21 21.72 -0.48
N ILE A 475 -8.31 21.30 0.40
CA ILE A 475 -7.51 20.08 0.21
C ILE A 475 -7.91 19.09 1.30
N ASP A 476 -8.70 18.10 0.90
CA ASP A 476 -9.13 17.00 1.77
C ASP A 476 -8.05 15.93 1.92
N GLY A 477 -7.18 15.79 0.91
CA GLY A 477 -6.30 14.65 0.80
C GLY A 477 -7.04 13.37 0.43
N TYR A 478 -6.41 12.22 0.58
CA TYR A 478 -7.02 10.93 0.25
C TYR A 478 -6.34 9.75 0.95
N ALA A 479 -7.05 8.63 1.08
CA ALA A 479 -6.48 7.37 1.52
C ALA A 479 -5.96 6.57 0.31
N PRO A 480 -4.68 6.17 0.29
CA PRO A 480 -4.14 5.39 -0.83
C PRO A 480 -4.74 3.98 -0.84
N ILE A 481 -4.89 3.43 -2.05
CA ILE A 481 -5.35 2.05 -2.26
C ILE A 481 -4.23 1.08 -1.88
N LEU A 482 -4.56 -0.05 -1.25
CA LEU A 482 -3.60 -1.10 -0.94
C LEU A 482 -3.63 -2.15 -2.04
N LEU A 483 -2.53 -2.32 -2.75
CA LEU A 483 -2.36 -3.31 -3.82
C LEU A 483 -1.06 -4.09 -3.62
N GLN A 484 -0.93 -5.22 -4.32
CA GLN A 484 0.31 -5.99 -4.29
C GLN A 484 1.49 -5.20 -4.88
N ARG A 485 2.59 -5.22 -4.15
CA ARG A 485 3.92 -4.82 -4.59
C ARG A 485 4.80 -6.07 -4.64
N PRO A 486 5.41 -6.38 -5.79
CA PRO A 486 6.37 -7.46 -5.87
C PRO A 486 7.61 -7.13 -5.01
N ARG A 487 8.09 -8.15 -4.28
CA ARG A 487 9.37 -8.09 -3.57
C ARG A 487 10.45 -8.82 -4.35
N VAL A 488 11.71 -8.46 -4.08
CA VAL A 488 12.88 -9.15 -4.67
C VAL A 488 12.93 -10.64 -4.31
N ASP A 489 12.41 -11.01 -3.13
CA ASP A 489 12.31 -12.42 -2.69
C ASP A 489 11.14 -13.19 -3.36
N GLY A 490 10.39 -12.55 -4.25
CA GLY A 490 9.26 -13.11 -4.99
C GLY A 490 7.96 -13.21 -4.19
N ALA A 491 7.93 -12.84 -2.91
CA ALA A 491 6.71 -12.86 -2.12
C ALA A 491 5.99 -11.49 -2.22
N PRO A 492 4.74 -11.40 -2.68
CA PRO A 492 4.05 -10.11 -2.74
C PRO A 492 3.75 -9.61 -1.32
N ASN A 493 3.74 -8.28 -1.13
CA ASN A 493 3.15 -7.65 0.04
C ASN A 493 2.20 -6.53 -0.39
N LEU A 494 1.21 -6.22 0.43
CA LEU A 494 0.31 -5.09 0.17
C LEU A 494 1.01 -3.79 0.54
N ALA A 495 1.03 -2.83 -0.39
CA ALA A 495 1.60 -1.50 -0.20
C ALA A 495 0.61 -0.42 -0.65
N PRO A 496 0.73 0.81 -0.14
CA PRO A 496 -0.09 1.93 -0.59
C PRO A 496 0.35 2.44 -1.97
N HIS A 497 -0.63 2.67 -2.84
CA HIS A 497 -0.46 3.23 -4.18
C HIS A 497 -1.43 4.39 -4.42
N ASN A 498 -1.04 5.32 -5.30
CA ASN A 498 -1.99 6.08 -6.10
C ASN A 498 -2.11 5.43 -7.48
N LEU A 499 -3.28 5.55 -8.09
CA LEU A 499 -3.53 5.11 -9.45
C LEU A 499 -3.90 6.33 -10.30
N ILE A 500 -3.23 6.46 -11.45
CA ILE A 500 -3.55 7.46 -12.47
C ILE A 500 -4.12 6.73 -13.67
N SER A 501 -5.31 7.17 -14.08
CA SER A 501 -5.92 6.69 -15.32
C SER A 501 -5.69 7.71 -16.43
N ALA A 502 -5.21 7.26 -17.58
CA ALA A 502 -4.94 8.10 -18.73
C ALA A 502 -5.72 7.62 -19.95
N TRP A 503 -6.30 8.55 -20.72
CA TRP A 503 -6.88 8.26 -22.02
C TRP A 503 -6.23 9.13 -23.08
N PHE A 504 -5.99 8.54 -24.24
CA PHE A 504 -5.35 9.22 -25.36
C PHE A 504 -5.66 8.54 -26.69
N TRP A 505 -5.33 9.25 -27.77
CA TRP A 505 -5.51 8.75 -29.12
C TRP A 505 -4.31 7.93 -29.57
N VAL A 506 -4.58 6.79 -30.20
CA VAL A 506 -3.59 5.99 -30.95
C VAL A 506 -4.03 5.81 -32.39
N TYR A 507 -3.08 5.62 -33.29
CA TYR A 507 -3.31 5.37 -34.71
C TYR A 507 -2.45 4.20 -35.21
N GLY A 508 -2.78 3.66 -36.39
CA GLY A 508 -2.03 2.62 -37.07
C GLY A 508 -2.20 1.20 -36.51
N ALA A 509 -1.51 0.27 -37.18
CA ALA A 509 -1.31 -1.13 -36.79
C ALA A 509 0.11 -1.57 -37.21
N PRO A 510 1.08 -1.71 -36.29
CA PRO A 510 0.95 -1.59 -34.83
C PRO A 510 0.55 -0.19 -34.35
N ALA A 511 -0.05 -0.11 -33.17
CA ALA A 511 -0.56 1.14 -32.61
C ALA A 511 0.58 2.08 -32.21
N ARG A 512 0.36 3.40 -32.35
CA ARG A 512 1.25 4.46 -31.86
C ARG A 512 0.45 5.61 -31.28
N PRO A 513 0.95 6.32 -30.24
CA PRO A 513 0.31 7.53 -29.74
C PRO A 513 0.22 8.60 -30.83
N VAL A 514 -0.91 9.29 -30.91
CA VAL A 514 -1.06 10.50 -31.73
C VAL A 514 -0.21 11.61 -31.11
N ARG A 515 0.56 12.32 -31.96
CA ARG A 515 1.45 13.39 -31.52
C ARG A 515 0.66 14.56 -30.95
N GLU A 516 1.21 15.22 -29.94
CA GLU A 516 0.61 16.42 -29.34
C GLU A 516 0.27 17.48 -30.41
N ALA A 517 1.17 17.72 -31.36
CA ALA A 517 0.96 18.69 -32.44
C ALA A 517 -0.24 18.34 -33.35
N ASP A 518 -0.45 17.05 -33.63
CA ASP A 518 -1.59 16.61 -34.46
C ASP A 518 -2.92 16.81 -33.69
N LEU A 519 -2.92 16.58 -32.36
CA LEU A 519 -4.09 16.89 -31.52
C LEU A 519 -4.36 18.39 -31.48
N GLN A 520 -3.33 19.22 -31.27
CA GLN A 520 -3.48 20.67 -31.27
C GLN A 520 -4.05 21.17 -32.61
N GLN A 521 -3.63 20.60 -33.74
CA GLN A 521 -4.20 20.93 -35.06
C GLN A 521 -5.67 20.53 -35.21
N VAL A 522 -6.12 19.46 -34.53
CA VAL A 522 -7.53 19.06 -34.51
C VAL A 522 -8.38 20.01 -33.65
N TYR A 523 -7.87 20.43 -32.49
CA TYR A 523 -8.64 21.20 -31.52
C TYR A 523 -8.55 22.72 -31.67
N LEU A 524 -7.38 23.23 -32.07
CA LEU A 524 -7.02 24.64 -31.91
C LEU A 524 -6.66 25.31 -33.25
N ASP A 525 -7.01 26.59 -33.34
CA ASP A 525 -6.57 27.57 -34.32
C ASP A 525 -5.81 28.70 -33.58
N ALA A 526 -5.28 29.70 -34.32
CA ALA A 526 -4.57 30.84 -33.73
C ALA A 526 -5.39 31.66 -32.72
N ASP A 527 -6.73 31.62 -32.80
CA ASP A 527 -7.65 32.41 -31.98
C ASP A 527 -8.35 31.59 -30.86
N GLY A 528 -7.96 30.33 -30.63
CA GLY A 528 -8.57 29.42 -29.65
C GLY A 528 -9.12 28.15 -30.32
N TYR A 529 -10.25 27.63 -29.86
CA TYR A 529 -10.85 26.41 -30.43
C TYR A 529 -11.25 26.57 -31.91
N ARG A 530 -11.01 25.54 -32.71
CA ARG A 530 -11.50 25.45 -34.10
C ARG A 530 -13.02 25.54 -34.13
N ALA A 531 -13.57 26.29 -35.09
CA ALA A 531 -15.02 26.52 -35.19
C ALA A 531 -15.85 25.22 -35.33
N GLN A 532 -15.28 24.17 -35.92
CA GLN A 532 -15.94 22.86 -36.06
C GLN A 532 -15.98 22.10 -34.73
N VAL A 533 -14.94 22.24 -33.90
CA VAL A 533 -14.86 21.63 -32.56
C VAL A 533 -15.86 22.30 -31.65
N LEU A 534 -15.92 23.64 -31.64
CA LEU A 534 -16.95 24.37 -30.91
C LEU A 534 -18.36 23.95 -31.35
N ALA A 535 -18.61 23.85 -32.66
CA ALA A 535 -19.92 23.47 -33.16
C ALA A 535 -20.33 22.03 -32.78
N GLN A 536 -19.37 21.16 -32.46
CA GLN A 536 -19.62 19.77 -32.08
C GLN A 536 -19.74 19.60 -30.56
N LEU A 537 -18.82 20.20 -29.78
CA LEU A 537 -18.69 19.95 -28.34
C LEU A 537 -19.39 20.98 -27.44
N ASP A 538 -19.77 22.16 -27.95
CA ASP A 538 -20.49 23.20 -27.20
C ASP A 538 -21.98 22.82 -27.07
N ASP A 539 -22.27 21.89 -26.16
CA ASP A 539 -23.61 21.37 -25.90
C ASP A 539 -24.57 22.48 -25.44
N ASN A 540 -24.07 23.46 -24.69
CA ASN A 540 -24.89 24.50 -24.10
C ASN A 540 -25.10 25.71 -25.02
N GLY A 541 -24.26 25.85 -26.06
CA GLY A 541 -24.33 26.88 -27.10
C GLY A 541 -23.90 28.27 -26.65
N ASP A 542 -23.08 28.39 -25.59
CA ASP A 542 -22.59 29.68 -25.08
C ASP A 542 -21.31 30.17 -25.78
N GLY A 543 -20.75 29.35 -26.67
CA GLY A 543 -19.54 29.63 -27.44
C GLY A 543 -18.25 29.38 -26.68
N LEU A 544 -18.29 28.69 -25.54
CA LEU A 544 -17.14 28.31 -24.73
C LEU A 544 -17.19 26.79 -24.48
N LEU A 545 -16.03 26.13 -24.37
CA LEU A 545 -15.97 24.76 -23.87
C LEU A 545 -15.53 24.79 -22.42
N GLN A 546 -16.42 24.33 -21.54
CA GLN A 546 -16.13 24.16 -20.12
C GLN A 546 -15.74 22.71 -19.82
N ASP A 547 -15.21 22.45 -18.62
CA ASP A 547 -14.80 21.10 -18.21
C ASP A 547 -15.92 20.06 -18.42
N ALA A 548 -17.18 20.41 -18.22
CA ALA A 548 -18.31 19.50 -18.42
C ALA A 548 -18.53 19.10 -19.89
N GLU A 549 -18.08 19.92 -20.85
CA GLU A 549 -18.19 19.70 -22.30
C GLU A 549 -16.91 19.09 -22.87
N LEU A 550 -15.78 19.28 -22.20
CA LEU A 550 -14.49 18.64 -22.51
C LEU A 550 -14.46 17.20 -21.97
N SER A 551 -15.33 16.35 -22.50
CA SER A 551 -15.32 14.91 -22.28
C SER A 551 -15.95 14.18 -23.45
N LEU A 552 -15.17 13.33 -24.15
CA LEU A 552 -15.69 12.51 -25.25
C LEU A 552 -16.47 11.31 -24.75
N THR A 553 -17.65 11.53 -24.18
CA THR A 553 -18.54 10.44 -23.71
C THR A 553 -19.64 10.06 -24.71
N ASP A 554 -19.91 10.90 -25.71
CA ASP A 554 -20.85 10.63 -26.79
C ASP A 554 -20.15 9.98 -28.01
N ASP A 555 -20.78 8.97 -28.61
CA ASP A 555 -20.22 8.27 -29.77
C ASP A 555 -20.02 9.21 -30.97
N GLY A 556 -20.88 10.22 -31.14
CA GLY A 556 -20.78 11.21 -32.22
C GLY A 556 -19.57 12.13 -32.09
N ASP A 557 -19.25 12.55 -30.86
CA ASP A 557 -18.07 13.37 -30.58
C ASP A 557 -16.77 12.58 -30.82
N VAL A 558 -16.75 11.31 -30.42
CA VAL A 558 -15.63 10.40 -30.69
C VAL A 558 -15.45 10.20 -32.20
N GLU A 559 -16.54 9.92 -32.94
CA GLU A 559 -16.49 9.76 -34.40
C GLU A 559 -16.02 11.05 -35.10
N PHE A 560 -16.42 12.23 -34.61
CA PHE A 560 -15.98 13.51 -35.14
C PHE A 560 -14.46 13.71 -35.00
N VAL A 561 -13.93 13.58 -33.78
CA VAL A 561 -12.49 13.78 -33.51
C VAL A 561 -11.65 12.72 -34.23
N ALA A 562 -12.10 11.46 -34.25
CA ALA A 562 -11.47 10.40 -35.04
C ALA A 562 -11.45 10.74 -36.54
N GLY A 563 -12.53 11.32 -37.05
CA GLY A 563 -12.64 11.79 -38.44
C GLY A 563 -11.65 12.90 -38.78
N GLU A 564 -11.50 13.89 -37.88
CA GLU A 564 -10.53 14.98 -38.03
C GLU A 564 -9.09 14.46 -37.99
N LEU A 565 -8.78 13.55 -37.08
CA LEU A 565 -7.47 12.88 -37.03
C LEU A 565 -7.18 12.08 -38.30
N ALA A 566 -8.18 11.36 -38.82
CA ALA A 566 -8.05 10.62 -40.07
C ALA A 566 -7.84 11.56 -41.28
N ALA A 567 -8.41 12.78 -41.25
CA ALA A 567 -8.22 13.79 -42.27
C ALA A 567 -6.77 14.33 -42.31
N LEU A 568 -6.02 14.23 -41.20
CA LEU A 568 -4.58 14.50 -41.13
C LEU A 568 -3.73 13.35 -41.69
N GLY A 569 -4.34 12.24 -42.13
CA GLY A 569 -3.65 11.08 -42.68
C GLY A 569 -3.30 10.01 -41.64
N LEU A 570 -3.79 10.14 -40.40
CA LEU A 570 -3.62 9.12 -39.37
C LEU A 570 -4.55 7.94 -39.67
N GLU A 571 -3.97 6.74 -39.83
CA GLU A 571 -4.76 5.55 -40.13
C GLU A 571 -5.45 5.01 -38.87
N ASN A 572 -6.76 4.72 -38.93
CA ASN A 572 -7.52 4.10 -37.83
C ASN A 572 -7.30 4.75 -36.44
N PRO A 573 -7.49 6.07 -36.30
CA PRO A 573 -7.39 6.75 -35.02
C PRO A 573 -8.48 6.25 -34.06
N ARG A 574 -8.10 5.94 -32.84
CA ARG A 574 -8.98 5.40 -31.80
C ARG A 574 -8.49 5.76 -30.42
N ILE A 575 -9.41 5.85 -29.46
CA ILE A 575 -9.08 6.06 -28.05
C ILE A 575 -8.54 4.76 -27.46
N THR A 576 -7.49 4.87 -26.66
CA THR A 576 -7.03 3.83 -25.72
C THR A 576 -6.98 4.42 -24.31
N GLY A 577 -6.98 3.54 -23.30
CA GLY A 577 -6.86 3.95 -21.91
C GLY A 577 -5.92 3.04 -21.13
N GLU A 578 -5.19 3.63 -20.18
CA GLU A 578 -4.25 2.93 -19.31
C GLU A 578 -4.39 3.34 -17.84
N ILE A 579 -4.02 2.44 -16.93
CA ILE A 579 -3.91 2.67 -15.50
C ILE A 579 -2.45 2.45 -15.10
N ARG A 580 -1.82 3.47 -14.53
CA ARG A 580 -0.46 3.38 -13.96
C ARG A 580 -0.51 3.48 -12.44
N ALA A 581 0.18 2.57 -11.77
CA ALA A 581 0.33 2.57 -10.33
C ALA A 581 1.61 3.28 -9.89
N TYR A 582 1.52 4.08 -8.83
CA TYR A 582 2.64 4.79 -8.23
C TYR A 582 2.71 4.46 -6.74
N THR A 583 3.79 3.79 -6.31
CA THR A 583 4.00 3.41 -4.91
C THR A 583 4.21 4.64 -4.02
N VAL A 584 3.56 4.66 -2.86
CA VAL A 584 3.71 5.68 -1.83
C VAL A 584 4.69 5.19 -0.75
N SER A 585 5.78 5.92 -0.53
CA SER A 585 6.91 5.54 0.35
C SER A 585 7.31 6.62 1.36
N HIS A 586 6.83 7.84 1.20
CA HIS A 586 7.04 9.04 2.02
C HIS A 586 5.71 9.52 2.61
N ASN A 587 5.80 10.55 3.45
CA ASN A 587 4.77 11.01 4.39
C ASN A 587 4.58 10.02 5.55
N VAL A 588 5.64 9.29 5.89
CA VAL A 588 5.61 8.27 6.93
C VAL A 588 5.34 8.93 8.28
N ILE A 589 4.33 8.44 9.00
CA ILE A 589 3.95 8.99 10.30
C ILE A 589 4.50 8.17 11.47
N ASN A 590 4.62 8.82 12.61
CA ASN A 590 5.03 8.15 13.84
C ASN A 590 3.92 7.20 14.35
N GLY A 591 4.27 6.37 15.34
CA GLY A 591 3.35 5.39 15.90
C GLY A 591 2.11 5.97 16.61
N GLU A 592 2.06 7.26 16.97
CA GLU A 592 0.85 7.85 17.57
C GLU A 592 -0.29 7.96 16.55
N TRP A 593 0.05 8.30 15.31
CA TRP A 593 -0.90 8.51 14.21
C TRP A 593 -1.06 7.29 13.30
N ALA A 594 -0.18 6.30 13.42
CA ALA A 594 -0.24 5.06 12.64
C ALA A 594 -1.57 4.30 12.86
N LEU A 595 -2.03 3.61 11.81
CA LEU A 595 -3.23 2.80 11.85
C LEU A 595 -3.05 1.60 12.80
N LYS A 596 -3.77 1.63 13.93
CA LYS A 596 -3.73 0.58 14.97
C LYS A 596 -5.04 -0.18 15.16
N ASP A 597 -6.10 0.26 14.48
CA ASP A 597 -7.38 -0.41 14.53
C ASP A 597 -7.39 -1.58 13.56
N CYS A 598 -7.43 -2.81 14.09
CA CYS A 598 -7.50 -4.02 13.28
C CYS A 598 -8.75 -4.04 12.37
N GLN A 599 -9.86 -3.41 12.79
CA GLN A 599 -11.08 -3.40 11.97
C GLN A 599 -10.87 -2.66 10.65
N ALA A 600 -9.93 -1.71 10.57
CA ALA A 600 -9.63 -1.00 9.33
C ALA A 600 -9.11 -1.91 8.19
N CYS A 601 -8.67 -3.14 8.50
CA CYS A 601 -8.27 -4.15 7.51
C CYS A 601 -9.10 -5.44 7.60
N HIS A 602 -9.69 -5.74 8.76
CA HIS A 602 -10.41 -7.01 9.00
C HIS A 602 -11.94 -6.91 8.88
N SER A 603 -12.49 -5.72 8.65
CA SER A 603 -13.93 -5.51 8.37
C SER A 603 -14.31 -5.86 6.93
N GLU A 604 -15.60 -6.04 6.68
CA GLU A 604 -16.13 -6.17 5.32
C GLU A 604 -15.85 -4.92 4.47
N ASP A 605 -16.11 -3.73 5.02
CA ASP A 605 -15.88 -2.42 4.38
C ASP A 605 -14.47 -1.86 4.65
N SER A 606 -13.49 -2.75 4.84
CA SER A 606 -12.13 -2.38 5.20
C SER A 606 -11.38 -1.70 4.05
N ARG A 607 -10.20 -1.15 4.34
CA ARG A 607 -9.28 -0.61 3.32
C ARG A 607 -8.84 -1.65 2.28
N LEU A 608 -9.00 -2.94 2.56
CA LEU A 608 -8.69 -4.03 1.64
C LEU A 608 -9.81 -4.31 0.63
N ALA A 609 -10.99 -3.70 0.81
CA ALA A 609 -12.12 -3.83 -0.11
C ALA A 609 -12.82 -2.49 -0.41
N ALA A 610 -12.24 -1.39 0.07
CA ALA A 610 -12.70 -0.06 -0.23
C ALA A 610 -12.60 0.19 -1.75
N SER A 611 -13.69 0.70 -2.31
CA SER A 611 -13.68 1.17 -3.69
C SER A 611 -12.85 2.43 -3.81
N PHE A 612 -12.08 2.53 -4.89
CA PHE A 612 -11.23 3.66 -5.19
C PHE A 612 -11.64 4.21 -6.56
N GLU A 613 -11.87 5.52 -6.65
CA GLU A 613 -12.30 6.15 -7.89
C GLU A 613 -11.11 6.31 -8.84
N LEU A 614 -11.20 5.81 -10.06
CA LEU A 614 -10.15 5.90 -11.07
C LEU A 614 -10.33 7.08 -12.02
N ALA A 615 -11.59 7.42 -12.31
CA ALA A 615 -11.95 8.50 -13.22
C ALA A 615 -13.41 8.92 -13.00
N SER A 616 -13.71 10.19 -13.20
CA SER A 616 -15.08 10.70 -13.04
C SER A 616 -15.96 10.42 -14.27
N TYR A 617 -15.34 10.16 -15.42
CA TYR A 617 -15.97 9.73 -16.67
C TYR A 617 -15.00 8.86 -17.48
N VAL A 618 -15.51 8.16 -18.51
CA VAL A 618 -14.72 7.23 -19.34
C VAL A 618 -14.77 7.66 -20.81
N PRO A 619 -13.70 8.29 -21.35
CA PRO A 619 -13.60 8.67 -22.76
C PRO A 619 -13.84 7.50 -23.72
N GLY A 620 -14.75 7.69 -24.67
CA GLY A 620 -15.17 6.71 -25.67
C GLY A 620 -15.71 5.39 -25.11
N GLY A 621 -16.10 5.35 -23.82
CA GLY A 621 -16.47 4.11 -23.14
C GLY A 621 -15.34 3.08 -23.06
N VAL A 622 -14.08 3.50 -23.31
CA VAL A 622 -12.92 2.60 -23.34
C VAL A 622 -12.45 2.30 -21.92
N THR A 623 -12.62 1.06 -21.50
CA THR A 623 -12.10 0.61 -20.19
C THR A 623 -10.57 0.54 -20.24
N PRO A 624 -9.86 1.25 -19.35
CA PRO A 624 -8.41 1.31 -19.39
C PRO A 624 -7.79 0.00 -18.86
N ALA A 625 -6.57 -0.31 -19.33
CA ALA A 625 -5.80 -1.48 -18.91
C ALA A 625 -4.61 -1.10 -18.02
N PHE A 626 -4.19 -1.98 -17.10
CA PHE A 626 -2.98 -1.75 -16.32
C PHE A 626 -1.74 -1.85 -17.22
N VAL A 627 -0.81 -0.88 -17.08
CA VAL A 627 0.50 -0.88 -17.74
C VAL A 627 1.59 -0.89 -16.66
N GLY A 628 2.64 -1.68 -16.87
CA GLY A 628 3.72 -1.88 -15.89
C GLY A 628 3.84 -3.33 -15.45
N ASP A 629 4.01 -3.52 -14.14
CA ASP A 629 4.16 -4.86 -13.56
C ASP A 629 2.80 -5.60 -13.54
N ASP A 630 2.75 -6.74 -14.23
CA ASP A 630 1.56 -7.59 -14.39
C ASP A 630 0.92 -8.03 -13.05
N ALA A 631 1.65 -7.95 -11.93
CA ALA A 631 1.10 -8.27 -10.60
C ALA A 631 0.20 -7.17 -10.02
N VAL A 632 0.39 -5.91 -10.40
CA VAL A 632 -0.29 -4.77 -9.77
C VAL A 632 -1.70 -4.64 -10.32
N GLY A 633 -2.70 -4.70 -9.44
CA GLY A 633 -4.11 -4.57 -9.84
C GLY A 633 -4.73 -5.84 -10.45
N ALA A 634 -3.95 -6.89 -10.73
CA ALA A 634 -4.44 -8.17 -11.25
C ALA A 634 -5.52 -8.83 -10.37
N GLY A 635 -5.50 -8.53 -9.06
CA GLY A 635 -6.48 -9.00 -8.09
C GLY A 635 -7.69 -8.07 -7.89
N SER A 636 -7.92 -7.08 -8.76
CA SER A 636 -8.97 -6.07 -8.57
C SER A 636 -10.08 -6.15 -9.60
N ASN A 637 -11.27 -5.67 -9.23
CA ASN A 637 -12.41 -5.54 -10.15
C ASN A 637 -12.61 -4.09 -10.56
N LEU A 638 -12.62 -3.83 -11.86
CA LEU A 638 -13.00 -2.55 -12.47
C LEU A 638 -14.50 -2.55 -12.75
N TYR A 639 -15.20 -1.47 -12.41
CA TYR A 639 -16.62 -1.32 -12.71
C TYR A 639 -17.02 0.17 -12.77
N ALA A 640 -18.05 0.49 -13.55
CA ALA A 640 -18.69 1.80 -13.52
C ALA A 640 -19.73 1.85 -12.40
N ASP A 641 -19.76 2.93 -11.62
CA ASP A 641 -20.79 3.15 -10.61
C ASP A 641 -22.10 3.72 -11.22
N ASN A 642 -23.09 4.02 -10.37
CA ASN A 642 -24.38 4.53 -10.83
C ASN A 642 -24.30 5.94 -11.44
N ASP A 643 -23.23 6.68 -11.15
CA ASP A 643 -22.99 8.03 -11.65
C ASP A 643 -22.12 8.01 -12.93
N GLY A 644 -21.73 6.82 -13.41
CA GLY A 644 -20.88 6.65 -14.59
C GLY A 644 -19.38 6.76 -14.31
N ARG A 645 -18.97 6.90 -13.05
CA ARG A 645 -17.56 6.99 -12.64
C ARG A 645 -16.91 5.62 -12.69
N LEU A 646 -15.65 5.57 -13.12
CA LEU A 646 -14.88 4.34 -13.13
C LEU A 646 -14.30 4.08 -11.74
N MET A 647 -14.59 2.91 -11.19
CA MET A 647 -14.15 2.49 -9.86
C MET A 647 -13.30 1.23 -9.97
N ILE A 648 -12.36 1.10 -9.04
CA ILE A 648 -11.63 -0.14 -8.77
C ILE A 648 -11.93 -0.63 -7.36
N ARG A 649 -12.10 -1.94 -7.19
CA ARG A 649 -12.20 -2.57 -5.88
C ARG A 649 -11.21 -3.74 -5.78
N PRO A 650 -10.24 -3.69 -4.85
CA PRO A 650 -9.36 -4.82 -4.60
C PRO A 650 -10.15 -6.05 -4.15
N ALA A 651 -9.68 -7.23 -4.51
CA ALA A 651 -10.23 -8.49 -4.02
C ALA A 651 -9.11 -9.37 -3.47
N THR A 652 -9.04 -9.45 -2.14
CA THR A 652 -8.09 -10.27 -1.37
C THR A 652 -8.03 -11.72 -1.86
N SER A 653 -9.16 -12.30 -2.27
CA SER A 653 -9.22 -13.67 -2.79
C SER A 653 -8.48 -13.88 -4.11
N LEU A 654 -8.48 -12.87 -4.99
CA LEU A 654 -7.77 -12.92 -6.27
C LEU A 654 -6.26 -12.72 -6.06
N GLU A 655 -5.90 -12.10 -4.95
CA GLU A 655 -4.52 -11.88 -4.49
C GLU A 655 -3.95 -13.05 -3.66
N GLY A 656 -4.71 -14.16 -3.52
CA GLY A 656 -4.28 -15.33 -2.75
C GLY A 656 -4.27 -15.11 -1.23
N LEU A 657 -4.93 -14.06 -0.75
CA LEU A 657 -5.03 -13.70 0.66
C LEU A 657 -6.37 -14.15 1.24
N TYR A 658 -6.35 -14.50 2.53
CA TYR A 658 -7.56 -14.78 3.31
C TYR A 658 -7.45 -14.03 4.65
N VAL A 659 -8.25 -12.98 4.79
CA VAL A 659 -8.27 -12.07 5.91
C VAL A 659 -9.44 -12.42 6.81
N LEU A 660 -9.16 -12.88 8.04
CA LEU A 660 -10.19 -13.22 9.02
C LEU A 660 -11.12 -12.03 9.30
N GLY A 661 -12.43 -12.25 9.30
CA GLY A 661 -13.45 -11.21 9.50
C GLY A 661 -13.94 -10.59 8.19
N HIS A 662 -13.03 -10.36 7.25
CA HIS A 662 -13.30 -9.83 5.92
C HIS A 662 -13.73 -10.95 4.96
N ASP A 663 -12.84 -11.93 4.75
CA ASP A 663 -13.08 -13.08 3.89
C ASP A 663 -13.96 -14.12 4.59
N ARG A 664 -15.04 -14.53 3.91
CA ARG A 664 -15.98 -15.52 4.41
C ARG A 664 -16.79 -16.20 3.32
N VAL A 665 -17.17 -17.45 3.58
CA VAL A 665 -18.08 -18.22 2.72
C VAL A 665 -19.51 -18.07 3.23
N SER A 666 -20.28 -17.17 2.61
CA SER A 666 -21.67 -16.86 3.01
C SER A 666 -22.59 -18.09 3.05
N LEU A 667 -22.36 -19.09 2.18
CA LEU A 667 -23.10 -20.34 2.19
C LEU A 667 -22.97 -21.11 3.50
N VAL A 668 -21.76 -21.13 4.10
CA VAL A 668 -21.53 -21.79 5.40
C VAL A 668 -22.33 -21.10 6.50
N ASP A 669 -22.38 -19.77 6.48
CA ASP A 669 -23.19 -18.99 7.42
C ASP A 669 -24.68 -19.27 7.26
N TRP A 670 -25.20 -19.31 6.04
CA TRP A 670 -26.62 -19.59 5.79
C TRP A 670 -27.01 -21.00 6.22
N ILE A 671 -26.19 -22.01 5.91
CA ILE A 671 -26.41 -23.39 6.35
C ILE A 671 -26.35 -23.47 7.88
N GLY A 672 -25.31 -22.90 8.49
CA GLY A 672 -25.11 -22.92 9.94
C GLY A 672 -26.24 -22.22 10.70
N ALA A 673 -26.59 -21.01 10.29
CA ALA A 673 -27.70 -20.24 10.86
C ALA A 673 -29.04 -20.95 10.65
N GLY A 674 -29.28 -21.53 9.47
CA GLY A 674 -30.48 -22.31 9.19
C GLY A 674 -30.64 -23.53 10.11
N ILE A 675 -29.58 -24.29 10.32
CA ILE A 675 -29.57 -25.44 11.26
C ILE A 675 -29.83 -24.96 12.69
N PHE A 676 -29.19 -23.87 13.11
CA PHE A 676 -29.32 -23.32 14.46
C PHE A 676 -30.74 -22.81 14.74
N VAL A 677 -31.27 -21.93 13.88
CA VAL A 677 -32.62 -21.38 14.00
C VAL A 677 -33.68 -22.47 13.87
N GLY A 678 -33.51 -23.39 12.92
CA GLY A 678 -34.40 -24.54 12.76
C GLY A 678 -34.46 -25.40 14.03
N THR A 679 -33.33 -25.60 14.70
CA THR A 679 -33.26 -26.32 15.98
C THR A 679 -33.96 -25.56 17.11
N ILE A 680 -33.78 -24.24 17.20
CA ILE A 680 -34.52 -23.41 18.18
C ILE A 680 -36.04 -23.55 17.96
N LEU A 681 -36.51 -23.40 16.72
CA LEU A 681 -37.94 -23.52 16.39
C LEU A 681 -38.47 -24.92 16.71
N LEU A 682 -37.72 -25.96 16.37
CA LEU A 682 -38.06 -27.34 16.69
C LEU A 682 -38.17 -27.56 18.19
N VAL A 683 -37.20 -27.07 18.96
CA VAL A 683 -37.18 -27.16 20.44
C VAL A 683 -38.34 -26.38 21.06
N MET A 684 -38.63 -25.17 20.58
CA MET A 684 -39.75 -24.34 21.05
C MET A 684 -41.10 -25.01 20.76
N LEU A 685 -41.28 -25.53 19.55
CA LEU A 685 -42.48 -26.28 19.15
C LEU A 685 -42.64 -27.54 20.01
N HIS A 686 -41.59 -28.35 20.12
CA HIS A 686 -41.60 -29.58 20.88
C HIS A 686 -41.85 -29.32 22.38
N GLY A 687 -41.20 -28.32 22.96
CA GLY A 687 -41.42 -27.89 24.34
C GLY A 687 -42.85 -27.38 24.57
N GLY A 688 -43.37 -26.56 23.65
CA GLY A 688 -44.75 -26.07 23.69
C GLY A 688 -45.78 -27.18 23.61
N LEU A 689 -45.59 -28.15 22.70
CA LEU A 689 -46.44 -29.33 22.58
C LEU A 689 -46.41 -30.19 23.86
N ARG A 690 -45.25 -30.32 24.52
CA ARG A 690 -45.14 -31.01 25.81
C ARG A 690 -45.96 -30.31 26.90
N VAL A 691 -45.87 -28.98 27.00
CA VAL A 691 -46.65 -28.20 27.96
C VAL A 691 -48.15 -28.34 27.69
N LEU A 692 -48.57 -28.31 26.42
CA LEU A 692 -49.97 -28.52 26.04
C LEU A 692 -50.46 -29.94 26.37
N ALA A 693 -49.65 -30.96 26.11
CA ALA A 693 -49.96 -32.36 26.43
C ALA A 693 -50.12 -32.56 27.95
N ALA A 694 -49.17 -32.07 28.74
CA ALA A 694 -49.19 -32.15 30.20
C ALA A 694 -50.40 -31.42 30.83
N ARG A 695 -50.90 -30.34 30.20
CA ARG A 695 -52.13 -29.65 30.63
C ARG A 695 -53.40 -30.45 30.32
N ARG A 696 -53.40 -31.29 29.29
CA ARG A 696 -54.58 -32.06 28.83
C ARG A 696 -54.76 -33.39 29.54
N ALA A 697 -53.68 -33.99 30.06
CA ALA A 697 -53.73 -35.24 30.80
C ALA A 697 -52.77 -35.19 32.01
N PRO A 698 -53.26 -35.29 33.26
CA PRO A 698 -52.39 -35.45 34.41
C PRO A 698 -51.75 -36.84 34.37
N HIS A 699 -50.44 -36.89 34.14
CA HIS A 699 -49.69 -38.14 34.11
C HIS A 699 -49.46 -38.70 35.53
N GLY A 700 -49.50 -40.03 35.65
CA GLY A 700 -49.07 -40.73 36.86
C GLY A 700 -47.57 -40.48 37.08
N HIS A 701 -47.17 -40.15 38.31
CA HIS A 701 -45.77 -39.91 38.62
C HIS A 701 -45.08 -41.26 38.81
N SER A 702 -44.06 -41.53 37.99
CA SER A 702 -43.11 -42.62 38.20
C SER A 702 -42.49 -42.49 39.60
N ALA A 703 -42.30 -43.59 40.32
CA ALA A 703 -41.60 -43.53 41.61
C ALA A 703 -40.15 -43.10 41.37
N LEU A 704 -39.64 -42.12 42.14
CA LEU A 704 -38.30 -41.56 41.97
C LEU A 704 -37.37 -41.98 43.12
N GLU A 705 -36.12 -42.31 42.80
CA GLU A 705 -35.03 -42.54 43.76
C GLU A 705 -33.92 -41.50 43.58
N LYS A 706 -33.41 -40.95 44.69
CA LYS A 706 -32.36 -39.94 44.68
C LYS A 706 -30.98 -40.58 44.71
N VAL A 707 -30.23 -40.45 43.62
CA VAL A 707 -28.93 -41.10 43.42
C VAL A 707 -27.82 -40.07 43.25
N TYR A 708 -26.67 -40.26 43.91
CA TYR A 708 -25.48 -39.44 43.67
C TYR A 708 -24.85 -39.84 42.32
N MET A 709 -25.13 -39.06 41.28
CA MET A 709 -24.87 -39.40 39.89
C MET A 709 -23.54 -38.82 39.36
N TYR A 710 -23.21 -37.59 39.77
CA TYR A 710 -22.04 -36.85 39.25
C TYR A 710 -21.12 -36.44 40.39
N THR A 711 -19.85 -36.83 40.30
CA THR A 711 -18.78 -36.48 41.22
C THR A 711 -18.43 -34.99 41.17
N VAL A 712 -17.70 -34.50 42.17
CA VAL A 712 -17.23 -33.10 42.19
C VAL A 712 -16.37 -32.78 40.98
N TYR A 713 -15.46 -33.69 40.62
CA TYR A 713 -14.59 -33.54 39.45
C TYR A 713 -15.40 -33.42 38.16
N GLU A 714 -16.32 -34.34 37.89
CA GLU A 714 -17.16 -34.33 36.69
C GLU A 714 -17.95 -33.01 36.55
N ARG A 715 -18.43 -32.46 37.68
CA ARG A 715 -19.15 -31.18 37.68
C ARG A 715 -18.24 -30.00 37.38
N LEU A 716 -17.08 -29.92 38.04
CA LEU A 716 -16.12 -28.84 37.78
C LEU A 716 -15.63 -28.87 36.34
N TRP A 717 -15.26 -30.06 35.84
CA TRP A 717 -14.85 -30.26 34.45
C TRP A 717 -15.93 -29.81 33.47
N HIS A 718 -17.18 -30.23 33.68
CA HIS A 718 -18.30 -29.86 32.83
C HIS A 718 -18.54 -28.35 32.81
N TRP A 719 -18.64 -27.70 33.97
CA TRP A 719 -18.94 -26.26 34.00
C TRP A 719 -17.80 -25.40 33.47
N LEU A 720 -16.54 -25.81 33.67
CA LEU A 720 -15.39 -25.19 33.02
C LEU A 720 -15.48 -25.34 31.50
N GLN A 721 -15.79 -26.56 31.01
CA GLN A 721 -16.00 -26.83 29.59
C GLN A 721 -17.13 -25.96 29.02
N THR A 722 -18.27 -25.89 29.70
CA THR A 722 -19.44 -25.10 29.28
C THR A 722 -19.09 -23.62 29.17
N ALA A 723 -18.50 -23.04 30.22
CA ALA A 723 -18.11 -21.63 30.23
C ALA A 723 -17.11 -21.33 29.10
N THR A 724 -16.11 -22.19 28.92
CA THR A 724 -15.08 -22.03 27.89
C THR A 724 -15.67 -22.10 26.48
N ILE A 725 -16.51 -23.08 26.18
CA ILE A 725 -17.14 -23.22 24.85
C ILE A 725 -18.07 -22.04 24.54
N LEU A 726 -18.89 -21.59 25.50
CA LEU A 726 -19.78 -20.45 25.29
C LEU A 726 -18.98 -19.17 24.98
N LEU A 727 -17.89 -18.93 25.71
CA LEU A 727 -17.02 -17.78 25.47
C LEU A 727 -16.22 -17.91 24.16
N LEU A 728 -15.84 -19.13 23.75
CA LEU A 728 -15.21 -19.39 22.45
C LEU A 728 -16.16 -19.12 21.29
N ILE A 729 -17.42 -19.55 21.38
CA ILE A 729 -18.45 -19.25 20.37
C ILE A 729 -18.66 -17.74 20.30
N PHE A 730 -18.76 -17.06 21.45
CA PHE A 730 -18.95 -15.61 21.49
C PHE A 730 -17.77 -14.85 20.88
N THR A 731 -16.53 -15.15 21.29
CA THR A 731 -15.35 -14.51 20.72
C THR A 731 -15.13 -14.89 19.25
N GLY A 732 -15.45 -16.13 18.86
CA GLY A 732 -15.40 -16.59 17.47
C GLY A 732 -16.38 -15.84 16.57
N LEU A 733 -17.60 -15.53 17.05
CA LEU A 733 -18.56 -14.71 16.31
C LEU A 733 -18.07 -13.27 16.10
N ILE A 734 -17.41 -12.68 17.10
CA ILE A 734 -16.80 -11.34 16.99
C ILE A 734 -15.68 -11.36 15.93
N ILE A 735 -14.83 -12.39 15.94
CA ILE A 735 -13.74 -12.53 14.96
C ILE A 735 -14.28 -12.78 13.54
N HIS A 736 -15.37 -13.54 13.42
CA HIS A 736 -16.00 -13.88 12.13
C HIS A 736 -16.80 -12.72 11.52
N LYS A 737 -17.42 -11.87 12.35
CA LYS A 737 -18.19 -10.68 11.92
C LYS A 737 -17.88 -9.45 12.78
N PRO A 738 -16.69 -8.85 12.63
CA PRO A 738 -16.29 -7.67 13.41
C PRO A 738 -17.28 -6.51 13.30
N ASP A 739 -17.85 -6.29 12.12
CA ASP A 739 -18.72 -5.15 11.82
C ASP A 739 -20.01 -5.12 12.66
N ILE A 740 -20.60 -6.31 12.90
CA ILE A 740 -21.80 -6.46 13.72
C ILE A 740 -21.49 -6.23 15.20
N PHE A 741 -20.25 -6.51 15.62
CA PHE A 741 -19.80 -6.51 17.00
C PHE A 741 -18.79 -5.39 17.29
N GLY A 742 -18.84 -4.27 16.55
CA GLY A 742 -17.85 -3.18 16.59
C GLY A 742 -17.58 -2.55 17.96
N VAL A 743 -18.45 -2.77 18.96
CA VAL A 743 -18.24 -2.35 20.36
C VAL A 743 -17.09 -3.13 21.03
N PHE A 744 -16.76 -4.32 20.54
CA PHE A 744 -15.70 -5.16 21.09
C PHE A 744 -14.38 -4.97 20.34
N SER A 745 -13.28 -4.89 21.09
CA SER A 745 -11.94 -4.86 20.49
C SER A 745 -11.63 -6.19 19.79
N PHE A 746 -11.43 -6.14 18.47
CA PHE A 746 -11.09 -7.30 17.65
C PHE A 746 -9.83 -8.01 18.18
N ARG A 747 -8.76 -7.24 18.41
CA ARG A 747 -7.51 -7.73 19.01
C ARG A 747 -7.75 -8.51 20.30
N TYR A 748 -8.52 -7.94 21.22
CA TYR A 748 -8.79 -8.57 22.51
C TYR A 748 -9.63 -9.85 22.34
N ALA A 749 -10.60 -9.84 21.42
CA ALA A 749 -11.39 -11.02 21.10
C ALA A 749 -10.50 -12.18 20.60
N VAL A 750 -9.55 -11.92 19.69
CA VAL A 750 -8.58 -12.92 19.22
C VAL A 750 -7.73 -13.45 20.38
N GLN A 751 -7.20 -12.57 21.23
CA GLN A 751 -6.38 -12.97 22.37
C GLN A 751 -7.16 -13.85 23.36
N VAL A 752 -8.37 -13.45 23.73
CA VAL A 752 -9.24 -14.20 24.64
C VAL A 752 -9.65 -15.53 24.00
N HIS A 753 -9.97 -15.56 22.71
CA HIS A 753 -10.29 -16.79 22.00
C HIS A 753 -9.15 -17.81 22.09
N ASN A 754 -7.92 -17.38 21.83
CA ASN A 754 -6.74 -18.26 21.91
C ASN A 754 -6.49 -18.78 23.33
N ILE A 755 -6.60 -17.92 24.36
CA ILE A 755 -6.44 -18.32 25.76
C ILE A 755 -7.50 -19.37 26.13
N LEU A 756 -8.75 -19.14 25.76
CA LEU A 756 -9.85 -20.07 26.00
C LEU A 756 -9.65 -21.39 25.23
N ALA A 757 -9.11 -21.34 24.02
CA ALA A 757 -8.81 -22.54 23.23
C ALA A 757 -7.74 -23.39 23.92
N VAL A 758 -6.68 -22.77 24.45
CA VAL A 758 -5.65 -23.47 25.24
C VAL A 758 -6.26 -24.09 26.51
N ILE A 759 -7.10 -23.34 27.23
CA ILE A 759 -7.82 -23.86 28.41
C ILE A 759 -8.68 -25.07 28.02
N LEU A 760 -9.41 -24.99 26.89
CA LEU A 760 -10.23 -26.08 26.36
C LEU A 760 -9.38 -27.32 26.06
N VAL A 761 -8.24 -27.16 25.39
CA VAL A 761 -7.33 -28.26 25.05
C VAL A 761 -6.78 -28.94 26.31
N ILE A 762 -6.32 -28.16 27.29
CA ILE A 762 -5.84 -28.68 28.57
C ILE A 762 -6.97 -29.42 29.31
N ASN A 763 -8.16 -28.83 29.38
CA ASN A 763 -9.31 -29.43 30.03
C ASN A 763 -9.75 -30.75 29.35
N ALA A 764 -9.71 -30.79 28.01
CA ALA A 764 -9.98 -31.99 27.23
C ALA A 764 -8.92 -33.09 27.47
N ALA A 765 -7.63 -32.73 27.48
CA ALA A 765 -6.55 -33.68 27.73
C ALA A 765 -6.63 -34.28 29.14
N LEU A 766 -6.89 -33.45 30.16
CA LEU A 766 -7.10 -33.91 31.54
C LEU A 766 -8.33 -34.82 31.65
N SER A 767 -9.40 -34.52 30.91
CA SER A 767 -10.59 -35.36 30.86
C SER A 767 -10.32 -36.72 30.24
N VAL A 768 -9.63 -36.77 29.09
CA VAL A 768 -9.22 -38.03 28.45
C VAL A 768 -8.37 -38.86 29.41
N PHE A 769 -7.39 -38.23 30.06
CA PHE A 769 -6.56 -38.91 31.07
C PHE A 769 -7.39 -39.47 32.22
N TYR A 770 -8.29 -38.67 32.80
CA TYR A 770 -9.17 -39.11 33.89
C TYR A 770 -10.04 -40.31 33.49
N HIS A 771 -10.70 -40.26 32.33
CA HIS A 771 -11.59 -41.32 31.86
C HIS A 771 -10.85 -42.61 31.47
N LEU A 772 -9.59 -42.49 31.02
CA LEU A 772 -8.72 -43.64 30.76
C LEU A 772 -8.27 -44.31 32.06
N VAL A 773 -7.81 -43.52 33.04
CA VAL A 773 -7.29 -44.04 34.33
C VAL A 773 -8.42 -44.60 35.21
N SER A 774 -9.57 -43.93 35.26
CA SER A 774 -10.74 -44.39 36.03
C SER A 774 -11.47 -45.58 35.38
N GLY A 775 -11.22 -45.85 34.09
CA GLY A 775 -11.95 -46.84 33.31
C GLY A 775 -13.38 -46.41 32.93
N GLU A 776 -13.77 -45.17 33.24
CA GLU A 776 -15.10 -44.62 32.93
C GLU A 776 -15.32 -44.40 31.42
N ILE A 777 -14.27 -44.46 30.59
CA ILE A 777 -14.38 -44.39 29.13
C ILE A 777 -15.37 -45.40 28.52
N ARG A 778 -15.59 -46.54 29.21
CA ARG A 778 -16.56 -47.57 28.81
C ARG A 778 -17.99 -47.06 28.75
N GLN A 779 -18.32 -45.97 29.44
CA GLN A 779 -19.67 -45.36 29.45
C GLN A 779 -19.99 -44.66 28.12
N TYR A 780 -18.97 -44.30 27.33
CA TYR A 780 -19.09 -43.57 26.07
C TYR A 780 -18.98 -44.47 24.82
N LEU A 781 -18.67 -45.76 25.00
CA LEU A 781 -18.51 -46.72 23.91
C LEU A 781 -19.83 -47.48 23.67
N PRO A 782 -20.47 -47.34 22.50
CA PRO A 782 -21.70 -48.07 22.20
C PRO A 782 -21.44 -49.59 22.10
N ARG A 783 -22.30 -50.41 22.71
CA ARG A 783 -22.22 -51.87 22.60
C ARG A 783 -22.75 -52.30 21.23
N PRO A 784 -22.01 -53.04 20.39
CA PRO A 784 -22.38 -53.30 19.00
C PRO A 784 -23.67 -54.13 18.83
N ALA A 785 -24.03 -54.97 19.81
CA ALA A 785 -25.25 -55.77 19.76
C ALA A 785 -26.48 -54.95 20.24
N GLY A 786 -27.48 -54.77 19.37
CA GLY A 786 -28.76 -54.16 19.72
C GLY A 786 -28.78 -52.63 19.78
N PHE A 787 -27.66 -51.95 19.51
CA PHE A 787 -27.58 -50.48 19.59
C PHE A 787 -28.59 -49.76 18.69
N PHE A 788 -28.73 -50.20 17.44
CA PHE A 788 -29.65 -49.55 16.49
C PHE A 788 -31.11 -49.64 16.92
N SER A 789 -31.56 -50.80 17.42
CA SER A 789 -32.93 -50.94 17.92
C SER A 789 -33.16 -50.11 19.18
N GLN A 790 -32.17 -50.04 20.06
CA GLN A 790 -32.22 -49.20 21.27
C GLN A 790 -32.26 -47.69 20.94
N THR A 791 -31.49 -47.24 19.95
CA THR A 791 -31.51 -45.86 19.47
C THR A 791 -32.85 -45.50 18.82
N ILE A 792 -33.45 -46.41 18.04
CA ILE A 792 -34.80 -46.22 17.47
C ILE A 792 -35.86 -46.15 18.58
N ALA A 793 -35.75 -46.98 19.62
CA ALA A 793 -36.65 -46.92 20.78
C ALA A 793 -36.54 -45.57 21.51
N GLN A 794 -35.32 -45.08 21.74
CA GLN A 794 -35.07 -43.76 22.34
C GLN A 794 -35.62 -42.61 21.46
N ALA A 795 -35.42 -42.69 20.15
CA ALA A 795 -35.94 -41.69 19.21
C ALA A 795 -37.48 -41.69 19.18
N THR A 796 -38.10 -42.87 19.17
CA THR A 796 -39.56 -43.03 19.21
C THR A 796 -40.15 -42.44 20.50
N PHE A 797 -39.46 -42.63 21.63
CA PHE A 797 -39.84 -42.01 22.89
C PHE A 797 -39.84 -40.48 22.78
N TYR A 798 -38.75 -39.87 22.30
CA TYR A 798 -38.71 -38.40 22.17
C TYR A 798 -39.74 -37.85 21.18
N VAL A 799 -39.99 -38.53 20.05
CA VAL A 799 -40.95 -38.05 19.04
C VAL A 799 -42.41 -38.28 19.44
N ARG A 800 -42.71 -39.32 20.24
CA ARG A 800 -44.09 -39.74 20.53
C ARG A 800 -44.35 -40.07 21.99
N GLY A 801 -43.53 -40.91 22.62
CA GLY A 801 -43.77 -41.43 23.97
C GLY A 801 -43.78 -40.34 25.05
N ILE A 802 -42.91 -39.34 24.95
CA ILE A 802 -42.80 -38.23 25.89
C ILE A 802 -44.07 -37.36 25.95
N PHE A 803 -44.83 -37.27 24.86
CA PHE A 803 -46.11 -36.55 24.82
C PHE A 803 -47.26 -37.33 25.45
N ARG A 804 -47.07 -38.63 25.65
CA ARG A 804 -48.04 -39.55 26.26
C ARG A 804 -47.75 -39.85 27.73
N GLY A 805 -46.63 -39.36 28.24
CA GLY A 805 -46.15 -39.69 29.59
C GLY A 805 -45.84 -41.17 29.74
N GLU A 806 -45.38 -41.82 28.67
CA GLU A 806 -44.83 -43.18 28.74
C GLU A 806 -43.54 -43.16 29.59
N GLU A 807 -43.21 -44.27 30.24
CA GLU A 807 -41.94 -44.39 31.01
C GLU A 807 -40.73 -44.30 30.07
N HIS A 808 -39.60 -43.79 30.59
CA HIS A 808 -38.39 -43.69 29.78
C HIS A 808 -37.87 -45.10 29.40
N PRO A 809 -37.48 -45.36 28.14
CA PRO A 809 -37.17 -46.72 27.66
C PRO A 809 -35.89 -47.35 28.24
N PHE A 810 -35.08 -46.58 28.98
CA PHE A 810 -33.83 -47.03 29.60
C PHE A 810 -33.69 -46.47 31.00
N GLU A 811 -33.30 -47.33 31.94
CA GLU A 811 -33.01 -46.96 33.33
C GLU A 811 -31.67 -46.22 33.40
N LYS A 812 -31.62 -45.14 34.19
CA LYS A 812 -30.39 -44.36 34.40
C LYS A 812 -29.72 -44.78 35.71
N ASP A 813 -28.52 -45.36 35.66
CA ASP A 813 -27.77 -45.73 36.86
C ASP A 813 -26.34 -45.16 36.84
N VAL A 814 -25.61 -45.26 37.96
CA VAL A 814 -24.24 -44.68 38.10
C VAL A 814 -23.25 -45.24 37.06
N ARG A 815 -23.47 -46.45 36.56
CA ARG A 815 -22.65 -47.12 35.53
C ARG A 815 -23.19 -46.93 34.11
N HIS A 816 -24.46 -46.57 33.97
CA HIS A 816 -25.15 -46.31 32.70
C HIS A 816 -25.83 -44.92 32.73
N LYS A 817 -25.01 -43.86 32.76
CA LYS A 817 -25.48 -42.46 32.88
C LYS A 817 -26.12 -41.91 31.62
N LEU A 818 -25.88 -42.53 30.46
CA LEU A 818 -26.21 -42.03 29.13
C LEU A 818 -27.19 -42.97 28.42
N ASN A 819 -28.23 -42.41 27.81
CA ASN A 819 -29.09 -43.18 26.91
C ASN A 819 -28.40 -43.44 25.55
N PRO A 820 -28.88 -44.41 24.73
CA PRO A 820 -28.23 -44.78 23.47
C PRO A 820 -28.06 -43.62 22.47
N LEU A 821 -29.03 -42.70 22.42
CA LEU A 821 -28.95 -41.52 21.55
C LEU A 821 -27.89 -40.53 22.07
N GLN A 822 -27.83 -40.31 23.39
CA GLN A 822 -26.79 -39.50 24.03
C GLN A 822 -25.41 -40.13 23.86
N GLN A 823 -25.27 -41.45 23.99
CA GLN A 823 -24.00 -42.15 23.72
C GLN A 823 -23.52 -41.90 22.28
N LEU A 824 -24.42 -41.99 21.29
CA LEU A 824 -24.10 -41.66 19.90
C LEU A 824 -23.67 -40.20 19.75
N THR A 825 -24.41 -39.27 20.36
CA THR A 825 -24.11 -37.84 20.31
C THR A 825 -22.78 -37.51 20.97
N TYR A 826 -22.50 -38.01 22.18
CA TYR A 826 -21.23 -37.79 22.86
C TYR A 826 -20.07 -38.49 22.17
N PHE A 827 -20.28 -39.67 21.56
CA PHE A 827 -19.27 -40.31 20.73
C PHE A 827 -18.89 -39.41 19.55
N GLY A 828 -19.89 -38.89 18.82
CA GLY A 828 -19.65 -37.96 17.71
C GLY A 828 -19.01 -36.65 18.17
N ILE A 829 -19.42 -36.08 19.30
CA ILE A 829 -18.85 -34.82 19.78
C ILE A 829 -17.42 -35.00 20.26
N LEU A 830 -17.15 -35.99 21.12
CA LEU A 830 -15.83 -36.16 21.75
C LEU A 830 -14.79 -36.74 20.80
N ASN A 831 -15.19 -37.53 19.80
CA ASN A 831 -14.25 -38.18 18.87
C ASN A 831 -14.23 -37.56 17.47
N VAL A 832 -15.20 -36.70 17.12
CA VAL A 832 -15.26 -36.05 15.80
C VAL A 832 -15.30 -34.53 15.94
N LEU A 833 -16.40 -33.94 16.42
CA LEU A 833 -16.56 -32.48 16.38
C LEU A 833 -15.49 -31.75 17.22
N LEU A 834 -15.27 -32.16 18.47
CA LEU A 834 -14.32 -31.49 19.37
C LEU A 834 -12.87 -31.65 18.87
N PRO A 835 -12.39 -32.86 18.50
CA PRO A 835 -11.09 -33.01 17.87
C PRO A 835 -10.95 -32.19 16.59
N LEU A 836 -11.97 -32.16 15.71
CA LEU A 836 -11.91 -31.36 14.49
C LEU A 836 -11.84 -29.86 14.79
N GLN A 837 -12.60 -29.33 15.75
CA GLN A 837 -12.52 -27.93 16.17
C GLN A 837 -11.13 -27.59 16.71
N ILE A 838 -10.57 -28.47 17.54
CA ILE A 838 -9.21 -28.30 18.11
C ILE A 838 -8.16 -28.33 17.00
N VAL A 839 -8.20 -29.33 16.12
CA VAL A 839 -7.21 -29.50 15.04
C VAL A 839 -7.27 -28.32 14.08
N THR A 840 -8.47 -27.93 13.63
CA THR A 840 -8.62 -26.76 12.74
C THR A 840 -8.17 -25.47 13.41
N GLY A 841 -8.48 -25.26 14.70
CA GLY A 841 -8.01 -24.10 15.46
C GLY A 841 -6.47 -24.07 15.63
N ILE A 842 -5.85 -25.21 15.93
CA ILE A 842 -4.38 -25.34 16.01
C ILE A 842 -3.75 -25.05 14.65
N LEU A 843 -4.31 -25.60 13.57
CA LEU A 843 -3.81 -25.38 12.21
C LEU A 843 -3.88 -23.90 11.83
N MET A 844 -5.02 -23.23 12.08
CA MET A 844 -5.17 -21.79 11.86
C MET A 844 -4.17 -20.98 12.69
N TRP A 845 -4.01 -21.29 13.98
CA TRP A 845 -3.02 -20.64 14.85
C TRP A 845 -1.58 -20.88 14.39
N SER A 846 -1.30 -22.05 13.81
CA SER A 846 0.05 -22.41 13.33
C SER A 846 0.46 -21.71 12.03
N VAL A 847 -0.48 -21.11 11.29
CA VAL A 847 -0.21 -20.37 10.04
C VAL A 847 0.85 -19.29 10.24
N GLN A 848 0.90 -18.67 11.42
CA GLN A 848 1.89 -17.64 11.74
C GLN A 848 3.34 -18.14 11.74
N ARG A 849 3.58 -19.45 11.88
CA ARG A 849 4.92 -20.04 12.03
C ARG A 849 5.24 -21.07 10.97
N TRP A 850 4.24 -21.83 10.53
CA TRP A 850 4.37 -22.92 9.56
C TRP A 850 3.26 -22.83 8.50
N PRO A 851 3.24 -21.77 7.68
CA PRO A 851 2.21 -21.56 6.67
C PRO A 851 2.13 -22.71 5.65
N GLU A 852 3.25 -23.35 5.32
CA GLU A 852 3.32 -24.47 4.38
C GLU A 852 2.48 -25.69 4.82
N ILE A 853 2.49 -26.01 6.12
CA ILE A 853 1.74 -27.15 6.67
C ILE A 853 0.23 -26.90 6.53
N ALA A 854 -0.21 -25.68 6.80
CA ALA A 854 -1.61 -25.30 6.58
C ALA A 854 -1.95 -25.28 5.08
N GLY A 855 -1.02 -24.84 4.23
CA GLY A 855 -1.14 -24.85 2.76
C GLY A 855 -1.43 -26.24 2.19
N MET A 856 -0.78 -27.29 2.71
CA MET A 856 -1.04 -28.68 2.29
C MET A 856 -2.50 -29.13 2.50
N LEU A 857 -3.22 -28.48 3.41
CA LEU A 857 -4.62 -28.77 3.74
C LEU A 857 -5.59 -27.73 3.15
N GLY A 858 -5.14 -26.90 2.19
CA GLY A 858 -5.95 -25.87 1.54
C GLY A 858 -5.89 -24.48 2.20
N GLY A 859 -5.02 -24.29 3.20
CA GLY A 859 -4.77 -22.99 3.83
C GLY A 859 -5.97 -22.40 4.57
N LEU A 860 -5.89 -21.11 4.89
CA LEU A 860 -6.98 -20.37 5.53
C LEU A 860 -8.30 -20.36 4.72
N PRO A 861 -8.31 -20.27 3.37
CA PRO A 861 -9.54 -20.35 2.57
C PRO A 861 -10.39 -21.61 2.82
N PHE A 862 -9.74 -22.73 3.17
CA PHE A 862 -10.46 -23.95 3.55
C PHE A 862 -10.68 -24.05 5.06
N LEU A 863 -9.64 -23.79 5.86
CA LEU A 863 -9.65 -24.01 7.30
C LEU A 863 -10.66 -23.12 8.03
N ALA A 864 -10.75 -21.83 7.67
CA ALA A 864 -11.62 -20.89 8.37
C ALA A 864 -13.12 -21.21 8.16
N PRO A 865 -13.63 -21.40 6.93
CA PRO A 865 -15.02 -21.81 6.73
C PRO A 865 -15.36 -23.14 7.41
N PHE A 866 -14.43 -24.10 7.39
CA PHE A 866 -14.63 -25.40 8.03
C PHE A 866 -14.68 -25.28 9.56
N HIS A 867 -13.80 -24.49 10.18
CA HIS A 867 -13.80 -24.19 11.61
C HIS A 867 -15.11 -23.51 12.05
N THR A 868 -15.60 -22.56 11.24
CA THR A 868 -16.87 -21.86 11.47
C THR A 868 -18.07 -22.80 11.35
N LEU A 869 -18.09 -23.71 10.37
CA LEU A 869 -19.15 -24.71 10.24
C LEU A 869 -19.24 -25.62 11.49
N ILE A 870 -18.10 -26.11 11.99
CA ILE A 870 -18.08 -26.95 13.20
C ILE A 870 -18.56 -26.14 14.42
N ALA A 871 -18.20 -24.85 14.51
CA ALA A 871 -18.68 -23.97 15.57
C ALA A 871 -20.21 -23.79 15.55
N TRP A 872 -20.83 -23.67 14.36
CA TRP A 872 -22.29 -23.66 14.21
C TRP A 872 -22.94 -24.96 14.69
N LEU A 873 -22.32 -26.12 14.42
CA LEU A 873 -22.79 -27.41 14.92
C LEU A 873 -22.69 -27.50 16.45
N PHE A 874 -21.63 -26.95 17.04
CA PHE A 874 -21.50 -26.85 18.51
C PHE A 874 -22.58 -25.95 19.12
N ALA A 875 -22.82 -24.77 18.54
CA ALA A 875 -23.87 -23.87 19.00
C ALA A 875 -25.25 -24.56 18.95
N THR A 876 -25.53 -25.28 17.86
CA THR A 876 -26.75 -26.07 17.69
C THR A 876 -26.86 -27.18 18.73
N PHE A 877 -25.78 -27.92 18.96
CA PHE A 877 -25.73 -28.96 19.97
C PHE A 877 -26.02 -28.40 21.36
N ILE A 878 -25.48 -27.23 21.73
CA ILE A 878 -25.73 -26.63 23.04
C ILE A 878 -27.23 -26.35 23.25
N VAL A 879 -27.91 -25.79 22.25
CA VAL A 879 -29.36 -25.55 22.32
C VAL A 879 -30.12 -26.86 22.55
N LEU A 880 -29.82 -27.88 21.74
CA LEU A 880 -30.46 -29.19 21.87
C LEU A 880 -30.13 -29.86 23.21
N HIS A 881 -28.88 -29.79 23.65
CA HIS A 881 -28.40 -30.39 24.89
C HIS A 881 -29.12 -29.78 26.09
N VAL A 882 -29.12 -28.44 26.20
CA VAL A 882 -29.81 -27.72 27.27
C VAL A 882 -31.31 -28.06 27.26
N TYR A 883 -31.95 -28.10 26.08
CA TYR A 883 -33.34 -28.51 25.98
C TYR A 883 -33.59 -29.94 26.49
N LEU A 884 -32.76 -30.92 26.09
CA LEU A 884 -32.90 -32.29 26.54
C LEU A 884 -32.76 -32.43 28.05
N THR A 885 -32.00 -31.58 28.74
CA THR A 885 -31.95 -31.57 30.22
C THR A 885 -33.29 -31.21 30.88
N THR A 886 -34.21 -30.58 30.14
CA THR A 886 -35.57 -30.25 30.58
C THR A 886 -36.58 -31.37 30.36
N THR A 887 -36.13 -32.52 29.84
CA THR A 887 -36.99 -33.68 29.56
C THR A 887 -37.18 -34.63 30.74
N GLY A 888 -36.53 -34.37 31.87
CA GLY A 888 -36.69 -35.15 33.10
C GLY A 888 -37.99 -34.88 33.87
N PRO A 889 -38.17 -35.47 35.07
CA PRO A 889 -39.40 -35.38 35.87
C PRO A 889 -39.83 -33.95 36.18
N THR A 890 -38.86 -33.05 36.34
CA THR A 890 -39.09 -31.60 36.35
C THR A 890 -38.15 -30.93 35.35
N PRO A 891 -38.51 -29.75 34.80
CA PRO A 891 -37.65 -29.06 33.82
C PRO A 891 -36.24 -28.75 34.31
N MET A 892 -36.04 -28.66 35.64
CA MET A 892 -34.75 -28.34 36.25
C MET A 892 -34.03 -29.56 36.85
N ALA A 893 -34.60 -30.77 36.78
CA ALA A 893 -34.04 -31.96 37.42
C ALA A 893 -32.61 -32.25 36.94
N GLY A 894 -32.40 -32.33 35.62
CA GLY A 894 -31.08 -32.58 35.04
C GLY A 894 -30.06 -31.47 35.34
N ILE A 895 -30.50 -30.21 35.32
CA ILE A 895 -29.63 -29.05 35.64
C ILE A 895 -29.21 -29.10 37.11
N LYS A 896 -30.16 -29.36 38.04
CA LYS A 896 -29.86 -29.52 39.47
C LYS A 896 -28.93 -30.69 39.73
N ALA A 897 -29.08 -31.80 39.02
CA ALA A 897 -28.17 -32.93 39.11
C ALA A 897 -26.74 -32.53 38.72
N MET A 898 -26.57 -31.73 37.67
CA MET A 898 -25.25 -31.26 37.24
C MET A 898 -24.64 -30.17 38.12
N ILE A 899 -25.45 -29.48 38.94
CA ILE A 899 -24.97 -28.49 39.93
C ILE A 899 -24.61 -29.16 41.26
N PHE A 900 -25.52 -29.97 41.80
CA PHE A 900 -25.41 -30.53 43.16
C PHE A 900 -24.86 -31.96 43.20
N GLY A 901 -24.89 -32.69 42.08
CA GLY A 901 -24.43 -34.07 41.96
C GLY A 901 -25.49 -35.15 42.22
N TRP A 902 -26.68 -34.77 42.68
CA TRP A 902 -27.79 -35.70 42.99
C TRP A 902 -28.89 -35.63 41.95
N ASP A 903 -29.29 -36.78 41.41
CA ASP A 903 -30.33 -36.92 40.38
C ASP A 903 -31.53 -37.71 40.92
N ASP A 904 -32.74 -37.36 40.46
CA ASP A 904 -33.98 -38.06 40.81
C ASP A 904 -34.35 -39.00 39.64
N VAL A 905 -34.13 -40.31 39.80
CA VAL A 905 -34.23 -41.33 38.75
C VAL A 905 -35.51 -42.16 38.89
N GLU A 906 -36.17 -42.50 37.78
CA GLU A 906 -37.34 -43.39 37.76
C GLU A 906 -36.99 -44.82 38.18
N VAL A 907 -37.79 -45.40 39.09
CA VAL A 907 -37.66 -46.79 39.54
C VAL A 907 -38.46 -47.71 38.59
N HIS A 908 -37.78 -48.45 37.73
CA HIS A 908 -38.41 -49.39 36.81
C HIS A 908 -38.70 -50.74 37.49
N ALA A 909 -39.87 -51.34 37.23
CA ALA A 909 -40.37 -52.51 37.95
C ALA A 909 -39.60 -53.84 37.70
N HIS A 910 -38.63 -53.87 36.77
CA HIS A 910 -37.89 -55.09 36.44
C HIS A 910 -36.81 -55.46 37.47
N ALA A 911 -36.36 -54.53 38.32
CA ALA A 911 -35.41 -54.82 39.40
C ALA A 911 -36.02 -55.66 40.55
N ALA A 912 -37.34 -55.62 40.73
CA ALA A 912 -38.02 -56.36 41.80
C ALA A 912 -38.06 -57.89 41.57
N ALA A 913 -37.93 -58.36 40.33
CA ALA A 913 -38.01 -59.79 40.01
C ALA A 913 -36.70 -60.56 40.28
N GLY A 914 -35.54 -59.89 40.27
CA GLY A 914 -34.23 -60.51 40.50
C GLY A 914 -33.93 -60.82 41.97
N SER A 915 -34.54 -60.08 42.91
CA SER A 915 -34.40 -60.29 44.35
C SER A 915 -35.24 -61.46 44.89
N ALA A 916 -36.23 -61.96 44.13
CA ALA A 916 -37.12 -63.04 44.57
C ALA A 916 -36.58 -64.44 44.22
N VAL A 917 -35.64 -64.55 43.29
CA VAL A 917 -35.11 -65.86 42.82
C VAL A 917 -33.92 -66.33 43.67
N THR A 918 -33.20 -65.44 44.35
CA THR A 918 -32.07 -65.78 45.23
C THR A 918 -32.48 -66.25 46.64
N ALA A 919 -33.73 -66.04 47.06
CA ALA A 919 -34.25 -66.55 48.34
C ALA A 919 -34.74 -68.02 48.27
N ALA A 920 -34.93 -68.59 47.07
CA ALA A 920 -35.44 -69.95 46.88
C ALA A 920 -34.36 -71.01 46.55
N HIS A 921 -33.08 -70.65 46.55
CA HIS A 921 -31.96 -71.56 46.27
C HIS A 921 -30.99 -71.78 47.44
N SER A 922 -31.25 -71.21 48.62
CA SER A 922 -30.44 -71.42 49.83
C SER A 922 -31.03 -72.43 50.82
N THR A 923 -32.16 -73.08 50.50
CA THR A 923 -32.88 -74.00 51.43
C THR A 923 -32.75 -75.49 51.09
N THR A 924 -31.86 -75.90 50.18
CA THR A 924 -31.70 -77.32 49.77
C THR A 924 -30.24 -77.83 49.69
N GLN A 925 -29.33 -77.30 50.51
CA GLN A 925 -27.98 -77.90 50.69
C GLN A 925 -27.51 -77.92 52.16
N SER A 926 -28.39 -78.35 53.08
CA SER A 926 -28.06 -78.57 54.50
C SER A 926 -28.35 -80.01 54.98
N GLU A 927 -28.33 -81.02 54.09
CA GLU A 927 -28.37 -82.44 54.50
C GLU A 927 -27.53 -83.29 53.54
N ALA A 928 -26.24 -83.52 53.87
CA ALA A 928 -25.42 -84.72 53.55
C ALA A 928 -23.88 -84.48 53.68
N ARG A 929 -23.39 -84.47 54.92
CA ARG A 929 -22.13 -85.10 55.41
C ARG A 929 -22.55 -85.67 56.78
N SER A 930 -22.42 -86.93 57.14
CA SER A 930 -21.31 -87.91 56.99
C SER A 930 -20.84 -88.25 55.59
#